data_AF-C5E032-F1
#
_entry.id   AF-C5E032-F1
#
_cell.length_a   1.000
_cell.length_b   1.000
_cell.length_c   1.000
_cell.angle_alpha   90.00
_cell.angle_beta   90.00
_cell.angle_gamma   90.00
#
_symmetry.space_group_name_H-M   'P 1'
#
loop_
_entity.id
_entity.type
_entity.pdbx_description
1 polymer ?
#
loop_
_entity_poly.entity_id
_entity_poly.type
_entity_poly.pdbx_seq_one_letter_code
_entity_poly.pdbx_strand_id
1 'polypeptide(L)'
;MVLKSTSASDISVYQVSGTNVSRSLPDWIAKRRKRTLKNDLEYQNRVELVQDFEFSEASNRIKVTKDGQSAMATGTYKPQIHLYDFANLSLKFERHTDAENVDFLFLSDDWTKSVHLQNDRSIQFQNKGGLHYTTRIPKFGRSLAYNPLNCDLYVGSSSDELYRLNLEQGRFLNPFKLETEGVNHVSTCETNGLLAVGMENNVVEFWDPRSRSRICNLVLGNQLDNSPFEVTTTSFRQDGLNFACGTSNGYTYLYDLRSSEPYAVKDQGYGFPLKKIIWLDNVDTENKIMTSDKRIAKIWDRVTGKPYASMEPNVDINDVEHVPGTGMFFTANEGIPMHTYYIPHLGPSPRWCSFLDSITEELEEKPSETVYSNYRFITRDDMKKLNLSHLIGSNVLRAYMHGYFINNELYDKVALLANPNAYRDEREREIRRRIEKERESRIRTTGAVKKPKVKVNKELVDKLSQKRGDTATEKVLADDRFKEMFADDDFQLDEDDYDYKQLNPVKSARETEEGSAKRIRALTAAEESDEERIANRSAEDDEESESSESESEPEPELNEQETKRLQKQLKNQERKRREKADEDKFMSEFNVGAAQNDSRQVTFDEKVKEQREQEQDKKDGGALLHRNHRGEAEITFIPQKNKPSQSKKTSNNKKTERNPSESGRSRPRYEGRRASKNVFRGM
;
A
#
# COMPACT_ATOMS: atom_id res chain seq x y z
N MET A 1 0.50 0.02 -2.64
CA MET A 1 0.45 -1.45 -2.70
C MET A 1 -0.06 -1.85 -4.08
N VAL A 2 0.76 -2.49 -4.92
CA VAL A 2 0.33 -2.87 -6.28
C VAL A 2 0.81 -4.31 -6.53
N LEU A 3 -0.11 -5.27 -6.40
CA LEU A 3 0.11 -6.60 -6.96
C LEU A 3 0.07 -6.46 -8.48
N LYS A 4 1.05 -7.03 -9.18
CA LYS A 4 1.03 -7.00 -10.65
C LYS A 4 0.05 -8.08 -11.11
N SER A 5 -1.04 -7.64 -11.74
CA SER A 5 -1.95 -8.52 -12.45
C SER A 5 -1.46 -8.72 -13.88
N THR A 6 -1.26 -9.96 -14.30
CA THR A 6 -1.21 -10.31 -15.72
C THR A 6 -2.61 -10.71 -16.13
N SER A 7 -3.24 -9.94 -17.03
CA SER A 7 -4.51 -10.35 -17.63
C SER A 7 -4.24 -11.25 -18.82
N ALA A 8 -4.73 -12.48 -18.74
CA ALA A 8 -4.81 -13.37 -19.89
C ALA A 8 -6.28 -13.79 -20.02
N SER A 9 -6.90 -13.46 -21.16
CA SER A 9 -8.31 -13.80 -21.45
C SER A 9 -9.31 -13.13 -20.49
N ASP A 10 -9.20 -11.82 -20.28
CA ASP A 10 -10.07 -10.98 -19.43
C ASP A 10 -10.12 -11.36 -17.94
N ILE A 11 -9.36 -12.36 -17.51
CA ILE A 11 -9.23 -12.80 -16.12
C ILE A 11 -7.93 -12.28 -15.54
N SER A 12 -8.02 -11.63 -14.39
CA SER A 12 -6.87 -11.14 -13.61
C SER A 12 -6.16 -12.32 -12.93
N VAL A 13 -4.86 -12.50 -13.25
CA VAL A 13 -3.98 -13.43 -12.52
C VAL A 13 -3.01 -12.59 -11.70
N TYR A 14 -3.06 -12.72 -10.38
CA TYR A 14 -2.20 -11.97 -9.47
C TYR A 14 -0.99 -12.81 -9.09
N GLN A 15 0.19 -12.24 -9.30
CA GLN A 15 1.42 -12.80 -8.76
C GLN A 15 1.68 -12.19 -7.38
N VAL A 16 1.62 -13.00 -6.32
CA VAL A 16 1.79 -12.53 -4.93
C VAL A 16 3.25 -12.59 -4.50
N SER A 17 3.94 -13.69 -4.79
CA SER A 17 5.37 -13.84 -4.53
C SER A 17 6.19 -14.04 -5.81
N GLY A 18 7.37 -13.44 -5.78
CA GLY A 18 8.54 -13.76 -6.60
C GLY A 18 8.96 -12.69 -7.59
N THR A 19 9.67 -13.08 -8.64
CA THR A 19 10.62 -12.21 -9.36
C THR A 19 10.05 -10.91 -9.96
N ASN A 20 8.75 -10.84 -10.24
CA ASN A 20 8.10 -9.63 -10.73
C ASN A 20 7.66 -8.66 -9.62
N VAL A 21 7.45 -9.18 -8.41
CA VAL A 21 6.96 -8.44 -7.23
C VAL A 21 8.12 -7.82 -6.46
N SER A 22 9.30 -8.45 -6.49
CA SER A 22 10.51 -7.90 -5.92
C SER A 22 11.65 -7.94 -6.95
N ARG A 23 12.25 -6.78 -7.25
CA ARG A 23 13.64 -6.76 -7.68
C ARG A 23 14.45 -7.33 -6.52
N SER A 24 14.73 -8.63 -6.56
CA SER A 24 15.48 -9.32 -5.52
C SER A 24 16.92 -8.78 -5.56
N LEU A 25 17.19 -7.75 -4.77
CA LEU A 25 18.54 -7.39 -4.41
C LEU A 25 19.14 -8.59 -3.68
N PRO A 26 20.38 -9.00 -4.00
CA PRO A 26 21.08 -9.99 -3.20
C PRO A 26 20.99 -9.64 -1.72
N ASP A 27 20.79 -10.67 -0.91
CA ASP A 27 20.35 -10.54 0.48
C ASP A 27 21.35 -9.74 1.34
N TRP A 28 22.65 -9.84 1.03
CA TRP A 28 23.70 -9.04 1.65
C TRP A 28 23.67 -7.54 1.26
N ILE A 29 23.20 -7.21 0.05
CA ILE A 29 23.02 -5.82 -0.39
C ILE A 29 21.77 -5.23 0.28
N ALA A 30 20.68 -6.00 0.35
CA ALA A 30 19.47 -5.60 1.06
C ALA A 30 19.78 -5.30 2.54
N LYS A 31 20.55 -6.18 3.21
CA LYS A 31 21.03 -5.97 4.59
C LYS A 31 21.88 -4.71 4.73
N ARG A 32 22.81 -4.44 3.79
CA ARG A 32 23.67 -3.25 3.81
C ARG A 32 22.90 -1.95 3.55
N ARG A 33 21.91 -1.98 2.65
CA ARG A 33 21.09 -0.84 2.24
C ARG A 33 19.75 -0.74 2.99
N LYS A 34 19.59 -1.46 4.11
CA LYS A 34 18.33 -1.51 4.86
C LYS A 34 17.80 -0.13 5.26
N ARG A 35 18.68 0.83 5.59
CA ARG A 35 18.25 2.22 5.93
C ARG A 35 17.77 3.01 4.71
N THR A 36 18.36 2.82 3.54
CA THR A 36 17.94 3.52 2.31
C THR A 36 16.70 2.87 1.70
N LEU A 37 16.58 1.54 1.77
CA LEU A 37 15.43 0.77 1.27
C LEU A 37 14.16 1.02 2.08
N LYS A 38 14.26 1.39 3.36
CA LYS A 38 13.09 1.80 4.16
C LYS A 38 12.33 2.98 3.57
N ASN A 39 13.00 3.84 2.81
CA ASN A 39 12.40 5.00 2.17
C ASN A 39 11.88 4.68 0.77
N ASP A 40 12.15 3.47 0.25
CA ASP A 40 11.69 3.05 -1.06
C ASP A 40 10.23 2.56 -0.96
N LEU A 41 9.36 3.20 -1.74
CA LEU A 41 7.93 2.92 -1.75
C LEU A 41 7.64 1.48 -2.23
N GLU A 42 8.46 0.93 -3.14
CA GLU A 42 8.30 -0.45 -3.64
C GLU A 42 8.66 -1.47 -2.55
N TYR A 43 9.71 -1.19 -1.77
CA TYR A 43 10.10 -2.03 -0.64
C TYR A 43 9.09 -1.97 0.51
N GLN A 44 8.55 -0.78 0.81
CA GLN A 44 7.53 -0.60 1.86
C GLN A 44 6.18 -1.25 1.51
N ASN A 45 5.83 -1.28 0.23
CA ASN A 45 4.57 -1.86 -0.27
C ASN A 45 4.67 -3.34 -0.66
N ARG A 46 5.82 -3.99 -0.43
CA ARG A 46 6.02 -5.40 -0.77
C ARG A 46 5.13 -6.29 0.08
N VAL A 47 4.41 -7.18 -0.60
CA VAL A 47 3.64 -8.24 0.06
C VAL A 47 4.47 -9.52 -0.01
N GLU A 48 4.88 -10.02 1.15
CA GLU A 48 5.44 -11.36 1.30
C GLU A 48 4.40 -12.18 2.04
N LEU A 49 3.83 -13.18 1.36
CA LEU A 49 2.72 -13.97 1.88
C LEU A 49 3.22 -15.04 2.86
N VAL A 50 4.24 -15.80 2.46
CA VAL A 50 5.00 -16.69 3.36
C VAL A 50 6.40 -16.09 3.53
N GLN A 51 6.82 -15.92 4.77
CA GLN A 51 8.17 -15.47 5.08
C GLN A 51 9.19 -16.55 4.70
N ASP A 52 10.32 -16.13 4.11
CA ASP A 52 11.43 -16.99 3.68
C ASP A 52 10.99 -18.06 2.65
N PHE A 53 10.05 -17.68 1.78
CA PHE A 53 9.57 -18.51 0.67
C PHE A 53 10.51 -18.48 -0.54
N GLU A 54 11.79 -18.79 -0.29
CA GLU A 54 12.86 -18.77 -1.27
C GLU A 54 13.88 -19.89 -1.02
N PHE A 55 14.61 -20.25 -2.06
CA PHE A 55 15.81 -21.08 -2.00
C PHE A 55 17.00 -20.29 -2.54
N SER A 56 18.22 -20.67 -2.18
CA SER A 56 19.41 -19.94 -2.59
C SER A 56 19.69 -19.94 -4.10
N GLU A 57 19.25 -20.99 -4.81
CA GLU A 57 19.45 -21.12 -6.26
C GLU A 57 18.14 -21.44 -6.98
N ALA A 58 17.62 -22.66 -6.78
CA ALA A 58 16.42 -23.14 -7.45
C ALA A 58 15.62 -24.10 -6.57
N SER A 59 14.37 -24.33 -6.97
CA SER A 59 13.43 -25.25 -6.34
C SER A 59 12.99 -26.34 -7.31
N ASN A 60 12.90 -27.58 -6.82
CA ASN A 60 12.61 -28.75 -7.64
C ASN A 60 11.13 -29.11 -7.64
N ARG A 61 10.57 -29.35 -6.45
CA ARG A 61 9.20 -29.83 -6.25
C ARG A 61 8.56 -29.08 -5.10
N ILE A 62 7.26 -28.89 -5.21
CA ILE A 62 6.43 -28.35 -4.14
C ILE A 62 5.16 -29.17 -4.03
N LYS A 63 4.77 -29.53 -2.80
CA LYS A 63 3.50 -30.20 -2.54
C LYS A 63 2.85 -29.61 -1.31
N VAL A 64 1.54 -29.50 -1.36
CA VAL A 64 0.70 -29.05 -0.26
C VAL A 64 0.14 -30.28 0.45
N THR A 65 0.00 -30.22 1.77
CA THR A 65 -0.63 -31.29 2.54
C THR A 65 -2.12 -31.38 2.20
N LYS A 66 -2.75 -32.55 2.37
CA LYS A 66 -4.18 -32.71 2.06
C LYS A 66 -5.06 -31.79 2.93
N ASP A 67 -4.61 -31.52 4.16
CA ASP A 67 -5.25 -30.58 5.07
C ASP A 67 -5.13 -29.10 4.65
N GLY A 68 -4.27 -28.78 3.68
CA GLY A 68 -4.06 -27.42 3.18
C GLY A 68 -3.43 -26.44 4.17
N GLN A 69 -2.84 -26.94 5.27
CA GLN A 69 -2.21 -26.13 6.33
C GLN A 69 -0.69 -26.04 6.23
N SER A 70 -0.04 -26.94 5.48
CA SER A 70 1.40 -26.91 5.31
C SER A 70 1.79 -27.17 3.86
N ALA A 71 2.91 -26.62 3.43
CA ALA A 71 3.54 -26.96 2.17
C ALA A 71 4.98 -27.36 2.40
N MET A 72 5.44 -28.33 1.64
CA MET A 72 6.83 -28.72 1.61
C MET A 72 7.39 -28.39 0.24
N ALA A 73 8.59 -27.83 0.22
CA ALA A 73 9.34 -27.55 -0.99
C ALA A 73 10.75 -28.12 -0.87
N THR A 74 11.35 -28.51 -2.00
CA THR A 74 12.71 -29.05 -2.04
C THR A 74 13.61 -28.16 -2.89
N GLY A 75 14.78 -27.81 -2.38
CA GLY A 75 15.78 -26.95 -3.04
C GLY A 75 16.98 -27.72 -3.58
N THR A 76 17.72 -27.08 -4.50
CA THR A 76 18.89 -27.63 -5.17
C THR A 76 20.19 -27.45 -4.38
N TYR A 77 20.54 -26.20 -4.05
CA TYR A 77 21.82 -25.84 -3.46
C TYR A 77 21.84 -25.99 -1.94
N LYS A 78 22.82 -26.77 -1.50
CA LYS A 78 22.72 -27.64 -0.33
C LYS A 78 21.35 -28.31 -0.32
N PRO A 79 21.23 -29.52 -0.90
CA PRO A 79 19.94 -30.21 -1.01
C PRO A 79 19.18 -30.13 0.31
N GLN A 80 18.01 -29.51 0.26
CA GLN A 80 17.27 -29.16 1.47
C GLN A 80 15.77 -29.23 1.24
N ILE A 81 15.06 -29.39 2.35
CA ILE A 81 13.62 -29.46 2.45
C ILE A 81 13.18 -28.30 3.33
N HIS A 82 12.34 -27.45 2.77
CA HIS A 82 11.65 -26.40 3.50
C HIS A 82 10.22 -26.85 3.75
N LEU A 83 9.81 -26.80 5.01
CA LEU A 83 8.41 -26.97 5.37
C LEU A 83 7.86 -25.62 5.84
N TYR A 84 6.82 -25.15 5.16
CA TYR A 84 6.09 -23.94 5.48
C TYR A 84 4.82 -24.28 6.25
N ASP A 85 4.58 -23.56 7.33
CA ASP A 85 3.35 -23.63 8.10
C ASP A 85 2.48 -22.42 7.76
N PHE A 86 1.33 -22.67 7.16
CA PHE A 86 0.47 -21.59 6.66
C PHE A 86 -0.27 -20.86 7.77
N ALA A 87 -0.50 -21.50 8.92
CA ALA A 87 -1.11 -20.80 10.06
C ALA A 87 -0.19 -19.69 10.61
N ASN A 88 1.13 -19.90 10.53
CA ASN A 88 2.14 -18.97 11.02
C ASN A 88 2.83 -18.17 9.91
N LEU A 89 2.46 -18.40 8.64
CA LEU A 89 3.02 -17.73 7.45
C LEU A 89 4.56 -17.75 7.39
N SER A 90 5.18 -18.81 7.88
CA SER A 90 6.64 -18.87 8.02
C SER A 90 7.18 -20.27 7.83
N LEU A 91 8.50 -20.34 7.62
CA LEU A 91 9.25 -21.58 7.60
C LEU A 91 9.20 -22.24 8.99
N LYS A 92 8.68 -23.47 9.04
CA LYS A 92 8.62 -24.28 10.27
C LYS A 92 9.97 -24.91 10.58
N PHE A 93 10.59 -25.50 9.56
CA PHE A 93 11.96 -26.00 9.63
C PHE A 93 12.57 -26.12 8.24
N GLU A 94 13.90 -26.12 8.24
CA GLU A 94 14.75 -26.50 7.12
C GLU A 94 15.52 -27.75 7.50
N ARG A 95 15.53 -28.75 6.61
CA ARG A 95 16.37 -29.95 6.77
C ARG A 95 17.21 -30.13 5.55
N HIS A 96 18.48 -30.41 5.74
CA HIS A 96 19.38 -30.76 4.66
C HIS A 96 19.27 -32.26 4.36
N THR A 97 19.27 -32.61 3.08
CA THR A 97 19.36 -33.97 2.57
C THR A 97 20.75 -34.24 2.00
N ASP A 98 21.11 -35.53 1.90
CA ASP A 98 22.42 -35.94 1.39
C ASP A 98 22.53 -35.73 -0.12
N ALA A 99 21.48 -36.11 -0.85
CA ALA A 99 21.35 -35.89 -2.28
C ALA A 99 20.13 -35.02 -2.60
N GLU A 100 20.13 -34.49 -3.82
CA GLU A 100 19.02 -33.73 -4.39
C GLU A 100 17.78 -34.62 -4.58
N ASN A 101 16.60 -34.05 -4.25
CA ASN A 101 15.33 -34.74 -4.38
C ASN A 101 14.76 -34.56 -5.79
N VAL A 102 14.26 -35.67 -6.37
CA VAL A 102 13.58 -35.70 -7.69
C VAL A 102 12.07 -35.54 -7.53
N ASP A 103 11.50 -36.35 -6.62
CA ASP A 103 10.08 -36.37 -6.31
C ASP A 103 9.92 -36.73 -4.82
N PHE A 104 8.82 -36.32 -4.22
CA PHE A 104 8.50 -36.66 -2.84
C PHE A 104 6.99 -36.72 -2.64
N LEU A 105 6.49 -37.43 -1.64
CA LEU A 105 5.06 -37.45 -1.30
C LEU A 105 4.86 -37.38 0.20
N PHE A 106 3.70 -36.86 0.59
CA PHE A 106 3.16 -37.05 1.93
C PHE A 106 2.46 -38.40 2.02
N LEU A 107 2.71 -39.13 3.11
CA LEU A 107 2.03 -40.40 3.40
C LEU A 107 0.80 -40.22 4.28
N SER A 108 0.78 -39.12 5.05
CA SER A 108 -0.31 -38.73 5.93
C SER A 108 -1.01 -37.51 5.34
N ASP A 109 -2.21 -37.21 5.82
CA ASP A 109 -2.90 -35.97 5.45
C ASP A 109 -2.10 -34.73 5.89
N ASP A 110 -1.40 -34.86 7.01
CA ASP A 110 -0.37 -33.96 7.52
C ASP A 110 1.04 -34.16 6.90
N TRP A 111 1.93 -33.19 7.13
CA TRP A 111 3.36 -33.28 6.80
C TRP A 111 4.16 -34.30 7.64
N THR A 112 3.55 -34.95 8.64
CA THR A 112 4.27 -35.69 9.69
C THR A 112 5.16 -36.82 9.17
N LYS A 113 4.77 -37.44 8.06
CA LYS A 113 5.45 -38.53 7.37
C LYS A 113 5.55 -38.18 5.90
N SER A 114 6.76 -38.12 5.39
CA SER A 114 7.03 -37.90 3.97
C SER A 114 8.05 -38.91 3.44
N VAL A 115 7.96 -39.19 2.15
CA VAL A 115 8.90 -40.03 1.42
C VAL A 115 9.55 -39.19 0.34
N HIS A 116 10.87 -39.23 0.27
CA HIS A 116 11.65 -38.49 -0.72
C HIS A 116 12.42 -39.47 -1.59
N LEU A 117 12.29 -39.34 -2.89
CA LEU A 117 13.08 -40.04 -3.88
C LEU A 117 14.26 -39.15 -4.29
N GLN A 118 15.47 -39.66 -4.09
CA GLN A 118 16.71 -38.93 -4.35
C GLN A 118 17.37 -39.33 -5.65
N ASN A 119 18.19 -38.41 -6.18
CA ASN A 119 18.99 -38.64 -7.38
C ASN A 119 19.96 -39.82 -7.26
N ASP A 120 20.43 -40.16 -6.06
CA ASP A 120 21.41 -41.23 -5.83
C ASP A 120 20.80 -42.65 -5.73
N ARG A 121 19.52 -42.81 -6.12
CA ARG A 121 18.71 -44.04 -6.02
C ARG A 121 18.32 -44.41 -4.59
N SER A 122 18.47 -43.49 -3.64
CA SER A 122 17.95 -43.69 -2.30
C SER A 122 16.53 -43.14 -2.17
N ILE A 123 15.76 -43.79 -1.30
CA ILE A 123 14.47 -43.32 -0.85
C ILE A 123 14.62 -43.03 0.63
N GLN A 124 14.37 -41.77 1.02
CA GLN A 124 14.43 -41.33 2.40
C GLN A 124 13.02 -41.25 2.98
N PHE A 125 12.80 -41.95 4.09
CA PHE A 125 11.61 -41.81 4.91
C PHE A 125 11.89 -40.76 5.98
N GLN A 126 11.10 -39.69 5.99
CA GLN A 126 11.22 -38.62 6.95
C GLN A 126 10.00 -38.54 7.85
N ASN A 127 10.25 -38.35 9.13
CA ASN A 127 9.24 -38.14 10.17
C ASN A 127 9.37 -36.73 10.75
N LYS A 128 8.51 -36.41 11.73
CA LYS A 128 8.65 -35.19 12.57
C LYS A 128 10.05 -35.04 13.20
N GLY A 129 10.67 -36.14 13.61
CA GLY A 129 12.00 -36.16 14.23
C GLY A 129 13.19 -36.05 13.27
N GLY A 130 12.95 -35.97 11.96
CA GLY A 130 14.01 -35.98 10.94
C GLY A 130 14.01 -37.26 10.12
N LEU A 131 15.21 -37.70 9.71
CA LEU A 131 15.39 -38.90 8.90
C LEU A 131 15.11 -40.16 9.72
N HIS A 132 14.09 -40.92 9.33
CA HIS A 132 13.72 -42.17 10.00
C HIS A 132 14.50 -43.35 9.42
N TYR A 133 14.51 -43.47 8.09
CA TYR A 133 15.17 -44.59 7.42
C TYR A 133 15.52 -44.24 5.98
N THR A 134 16.59 -44.85 5.47
CA THR A 134 17.00 -44.76 4.07
C THR A 134 16.99 -46.14 3.45
N THR A 135 16.30 -46.28 2.32
CA THR A 135 16.31 -47.50 1.51
C THR A 135 16.93 -47.20 0.17
N ARG A 136 17.49 -48.21 -0.50
CA ARG A 136 18.06 -48.05 -1.83
C ARG A 136 17.29 -48.89 -2.84
N ILE A 137 16.99 -48.30 -3.98
CA ILE A 137 16.44 -49.01 -5.15
C ILE A 137 17.56 -49.37 -6.14
N PRO A 138 17.42 -50.45 -6.91
CA PRO A 138 18.48 -50.91 -7.82
C PRO A 138 18.83 -49.90 -8.94
N LYS A 139 17.81 -49.20 -9.45
CA LYS A 139 17.91 -48.30 -10.62
C LYS A 139 17.47 -46.88 -10.25
N PHE A 140 17.79 -45.91 -11.11
CA PHE A 140 17.38 -44.51 -10.94
C PHE A 140 15.86 -44.40 -10.99
N GLY A 141 15.29 -43.79 -9.96
CA GLY A 141 13.88 -43.49 -9.88
C GLY A 141 13.59 -42.11 -10.46
N ARG A 142 12.47 -41.98 -11.19
CA ARG A 142 12.01 -40.70 -11.75
C ARG A 142 10.77 -40.15 -11.06
N SER A 143 9.89 -41.03 -10.59
CA SER A 143 8.61 -40.66 -9.97
C SER A 143 8.22 -41.67 -8.89
N LEU A 144 7.37 -41.21 -7.98
CA LEU A 144 6.90 -41.99 -6.85
C LEU A 144 5.39 -41.78 -6.67
N ALA A 145 4.66 -42.86 -6.42
CA ALA A 145 3.22 -42.84 -6.14
C ALA A 145 2.90 -43.70 -4.91
N TYR A 146 2.07 -43.18 -4.00
CA TYR A 146 1.62 -43.93 -2.83
C TYR A 146 0.15 -44.34 -2.99
N ASN A 147 -0.17 -45.59 -2.66
CA ASN A 147 -1.55 -46.05 -2.59
C ASN A 147 -1.97 -46.22 -1.12
N PRO A 148 -2.91 -45.39 -0.63
CA PRO A 148 -3.35 -45.45 0.77
C PRO A 148 -4.13 -46.73 1.11
N LEU A 149 -4.72 -47.42 0.12
CA LEU A 149 -5.54 -48.62 0.36
C LEU A 149 -4.69 -49.85 0.72
N ASN A 150 -3.57 -50.03 0.03
CA ASN A 150 -2.70 -51.20 0.20
C ASN A 150 -1.43 -50.88 0.99
N CYS A 151 -1.22 -49.61 1.35
CA CYS A 151 0.03 -49.09 1.91
C CYS A 151 1.27 -49.41 1.05
N ASP A 152 1.08 -49.53 -0.26
CA ASP A 152 2.14 -49.80 -1.24
C ASP A 152 2.66 -48.48 -1.81
N LEU A 153 3.97 -48.35 -1.84
CA LEU A 153 4.71 -47.30 -2.53
C LEU A 153 5.22 -47.84 -3.86
N TYR A 154 4.78 -47.24 -4.96
CA TYR A 154 5.23 -47.53 -6.32
C TYR A 154 6.32 -46.53 -6.71
N VAL A 155 7.41 -47.05 -7.26
CA VAL A 155 8.54 -46.22 -7.68
C VAL A 155 8.84 -46.49 -9.14
N GLY A 156 8.56 -45.48 -9.96
CA GLY A 156 8.87 -45.44 -11.38
C GLY A 156 10.37 -45.34 -11.57
N SER A 157 10.95 -46.32 -12.26
CA SER A 157 12.39 -46.37 -12.51
C SER A 157 12.70 -46.30 -13.99
N SER A 158 13.95 -45.96 -14.32
CA SER A 158 14.42 -45.98 -15.71
C SER A 158 14.49 -47.41 -16.30
N SER A 159 14.26 -48.47 -15.52
CA SER A 159 14.26 -49.85 -15.99
C SER A 159 12.86 -50.35 -16.39
N ASP A 160 12.80 -51.56 -16.92
CA ASP A 160 11.58 -52.32 -17.23
C ASP A 160 10.78 -52.77 -15.98
N GLU A 161 11.22 -52.40 -14.79
CA GLU A 161 10.60 -52.82 -13.53
C GLU A 161 10.02 -51.61 -12.78
N LEU A 162 8.75 -51.74 -12.39
CA LEU A 162 8.13 -50.85 -11.42
C LEU A 162 8.30 -51.44 -10.02
N TYR A 163 9.12 -50.78 -9.19
CA TYR A 163 9.41 -51.27 -7.85
C TYR A 163 8.23 -51.02 -6.91
N ARG A 164 7.93 -52.02 -6.08
CA ARG A 164 6.86 -52.00 -5.09
C ARG A 164 7.44 -52.16 -3.69
N LEU A 165 7.23 -51.17 -2.83
CA LEU A 165 7.63 -51.21 -1.44
C LEU A 165 6.38 -51.17 -0.57
N ASN A 166 6.10 -52.24 0.16
CA ASN A 166 4.99 -52.25 1.09
C ASN A 166 5.43 -51.60 2.42
N LEU A 167 4.78 -50.52 2.81
CA LEU A 167 5.15 -49.74 4.00
C LEU A 167 4.61 -50.34 5.29
N GLU A 168 3.58 -51.19 5.23
CA GLU A 168 3.05 -51.91 6.38
C GLU A 168 3.98 -53.05 6.81
N GLN A 169 4.47 -53.83 5.84
CA GLN A 169 5.39 -54.95 6.06
C GLN A 169 6.87 -54.54 6.06
N GLY A 170 7.19 -53.36 5.53
CA GLY A 170 8.57 -52.85 5.44
C GLY A 170 9.47 -53.64 4.49
N ARG A 171 8.90 -54.25 3.44
CA ARG A 171 9.65 -55.09 2.48
C ARG A 171 9.39 -54.70 1.03
N PHE A 172 10.36 -55.04 0.19
CA PHE A 172 10.15 -55.06 -1.26
C PHE A 172 9.20 -56.22 -1.61
N LEU A 173 8.19 -55.90 -2.41
CA LEU A 173 7.36 -56.87 -3.08
C LEU A 173 7.94 -57.16 -4.47
N ASN A 174 7.42 -58.21 -5.11
CA ASN A 174 7.79 -58.50 -6.49
C ASN A 174 7.44 -57.29 -7.38
N PRO A 175 8.39 -56.75 -8.17
CA PRO A 175 8.14 -55.62 -9.03
C PRO A 175 7.17 -56.00 -10.17
N PHE A 176 6.49 -55.00 -10.74
CA PHE A 176 5.76 -55.21 -11.99
C PHE A 176 6.74 -55.14 -13.15
N LYS A 177 6.68 -56.14 -14.03
CA LYS A 177 7.45 -56.19 -15.26
C LYS A 177 6.67 -55.49 -16.36
N LEU A 178 7.24 -54.43 -16.90
CA LEU A 178 6.68 -53.63 -17.97
C LEU A 178 7.04 -54.29 -19.31
N GLU A 179 6.54 -53.76 -20.42
CA GLU A 179 6.95 -54.25 -21.75
C GLU A 179 8.23 -53.58 -22.26
N THR A 180 8.52 -52.37 -21.81
CA THR A 180 9.62 -51.56 -22.31
C THR A 180 10.31 -50.83 -21.16
N GLU A 181 11.57 -50.49 -21.34
CA GLU A 181 12.30 -49.69 -20.36
C GLU A 181 11.83 -48.22 -20.35
N GLY A 182 12.01 -47.55 -19.20
CA GLY A 182 11.81 -46.10 -19.10
C GLY A 182 10.44 -45.69 -18.59
N VAL A 183 10.25 -45.72 -17.26
CA VAL A 183 9.09 -45.09 -16.61
C VAL A 183 9.42 -43.65 -16.26
N ASN A 184 8.60 -42.72 -16.75
CA ASN A 184 8.72 -41.30 -16.44
C ASN A 184 7.85 -40.91 -15.25
N HIS A 185 6.56 -41.25 -15.30
CA HIS A 185 5.59 -40.86 -14.27
C HIS A 185 4.71 -42.03 -13.84
N VAL A 186 4.42 -42.08 -12.54
CA VAL A 186 3.51 -43.06 -11.96
C VAL A 186 2.41 -42.30 -11.23
N SER A 187 1.16 -42.69 -11.45
CA SER A 187 0.00 -42.08 -10.78
C SER A 187 -0.96 -43.17 -10.31
N THR A 188 -1.55 -42.99 -9.14
CA THR A 188 -2.58 -43.86 -8.57
C THR A 188 -3.92 -43.14 -8.54
N CYS A 189 -4.97 -43.81 -8.97
CA CYS A 189 -6.33 -43.33 -8.79
C CYS A 189 -6.78 -43.61 -7.35
N GLU A 190 -7.18 -42.56 -6.61
CA GLU A 190 -7.59 -42.72 -5.20
C GLU A 190 -8.91 -43.50 -5.06
N THR A 191 -9.84 -43.38 -6.00
CA THR A 191 -11.15 -44.03 -5.94
C THR A 191 -11.12 -45.48 -6.39
N ASN A 192 -10.60 -45.75 -7.59
CA ASN A 192 -10.60 -47.08 -8.17
C ASN A 192 -9.35 -47.91 -7.78
N GLY A 193 -8.27 -47.25 -7.35
CA GLY A 193 -6.99 -47.89 -7.05
C GLY A 193 -6.19 -48.29 -8.29
N LEU A 194 -6.59 -47.86 -9.50
CA LEU A 194 -5.87 -48.13 -10.74
C LEU A 194 -4.53 -47.39 -10.77
N LEU A 195 -3.48 -48.06 -11.24
CA LEU A 195 -2.15 -47.50 -11.39
C LEU A 195 -1.89 -47.19 -12.87
N ALA A 196 -1.50 -45.97 -13.17
CA ALA A 196 -1.04 -45.56 -14.50
C ALA A 196 0.48 -45.37 -14.49
N VAL A 197 1.14 -45.96 -15.47
CA VAL A 197 2.58 -45.88 -15.68
C VAL A 197 2.82 -45.23 -17.05
N GLY A 198 3.38 -44.02 -17.05
CA GLY A 198 3.76 -43.30 -18.27
C GLY A 198 5.14 -43.74 -18.74
N MET A 199 5.19 -44.33 -19.94
CA MET A 199 6.40 -44.88 -20.54
C MET A 199 7.05 -43.90 -21.53
N GLU A 200 8.32 -44.15 -21.87
CA GLU A 200 9.03 -43.42 -22.91
C GLU A 200 8.44 -43.68 -24.33
N ASN A 201 7.84 -44.84 -24.60
CA ASN A 201 7.39 -45.25 -25.93
C ASN A 201 5.94 -44.84 -26.28
N ASN A 202 5.48 -43.65 -25.89
CA ASN A 202 4.09 -43.18 -26.12
C ASN A 202 2.99 -44.08 -25.56
N VAL A 203 3.37 -45.00 -24.68
CA VAL A 203 2.48 -45.99 -24.09
C VAL A 203 2.20 -45.59 -22.65
N VAL A 204 0.94 -45.71 -22.25
CA VAL A 204 0.55 -45.71 -20.84
C VAL A 204 0.08 -47.11 -20.49
N GLU A 205 0.75 -47.74 -19.52
CA GLU A 205 0.32 -49.02 -18.98
C GLU A 205 -0.57 -48.83 -17.76
N PHE A 206 -1.70 -49.54 -17.76
CA PHE A 206 -2.62 -49.58 -16.62
C PHE A 206 -2.47 -50.91 -15.87
N TRP A 207 -2.20 -50.80 -14.58
CA TRP A 207 -2.02 -51.94 -13.67
C TRP A 207 -3.06 -51.87 -12.55
N ASP A 208 -3.61 -53.03 -12.20
CA ASP A 208 -4.43 -53.13 -10.98
C ASP A 208 -3.61 -53.76 -9.84
N PRO A 209 -3.43 -53.04 -8.73
CA PRO A 209 -2.73 -53.55 -7.54
C PRO A 209 -3.30 -54.86 -6.97
N ARG A 210 -4.61 -55.11 -7.13
CA ARG A 210 -5.30 -56.27 -6.56
C ARG A 210 -5.01 -57.53 -7.37
N SER A 211 -5.20 -57.46 -8.69
CA SER A 211 -4.88 -58.55 -9.63
C SER A 211 -3.37 -58.73 -9.83
N ARG A 212 -2.56 -57.70 -9.57
CA ARG A 212 -1.09 -57.69 -9.76
C ARG A 212 -0.67 -57.97 -11.20
N SER A 213 -1.58 -57.76 -12.14
CA SER A 213 -1.40 -57.94 -13.56
C SER A 213 -1.72 -56.63 -14.29
N ARG A 214 -1.11 -56.46 -15.45
CA ARG A 214 -1.46 -55.40 -16.37
C ARG A 214 -2.87 -55.62 -16.91
N ILE A 215 -3.68 -54.57 -16.95
CA ILE A 215 -5.03 -54.61 -17.51
C ILE A 215 -4.99 -54.19 -18.98
N CYS A 216 -4.38 -53.05 -19.28
CA CYS A 216 -4.44 -52.44 -20.60
C CYS A 216 -3.14 -51.68 -20.91
N ASN A 217 -2.83 -51.61 -22.20
CA ASN A 217 -1.80 -50.76 -22.78
C ASN A 217 -2.53 -49.73 -23.67
N LEU A 218 -2.39 -48.45 -23.35
CA LEU A 218 -2.93 -47.32 -24.10
C LEU A 218 -1.83 -46.68 -24.92
N VAL A 219 -1.92 -46.80 -26.25
CA VAL A 219 -0.99 -46.18 -27.19
C VAL A 219 -1.50 -44.80 -27.57
N LEU A 220 -0.66 -43.78 -27.39
CA LEU A 220 -0.96 -42.41 -27.81
C LEU A 220 -0.59 -42.21 -29.27
N GLY A 221 -1.54 -41.78 -30.08
CA GLY A 221 -1.31 -41.34 -31.46
C GLY A 221 -1.40 -39.83 -31.55
N ASN A 222 -0.44 -39.20 -32.22
CA ASN A 222 -0.55 -37.79 -32.61
C ASN A 222 -0.87 -37.72 -34.11
N GLN A 223 -1.94 -37.00 -34.47
CA GLN A 223 -2.35 -36.83 -35.87
C GLN A 223 -1.48 -35.80 -36.61
N LEU A 224 -0.89 -34.85 -35.88
CA LEU A 224 -0.14 -33.74 -36.49
C LEU A 224 1.35 -34.04 -36.65
N ASP A 225 1.94 -34.81 -35.75
CA ASP A 225 3.38 -35.01 -35.71
C ASP A 225 3.73 -36.48 -35.50
N ASN A 226 4.50 -37.04 -36.43
CA ASN A 226 4.97 -38.43 -36.40
C ASN A 226 6.29 -38.58 -35.62
N SER A 227 6.79 -37.50 -35.00
CA SER A 227 7.97 -37.60 -34.13
C SER A 227 7.70 -38.56 -32.96
N PRO A 228 8.67 -39.42 -32.59
CA PRO A 228 8.55 -40.18 -31.35
C PRO A 228 8.54 -39.18 -30.19
N PHE A 229 7.53 -39.28 -29.34
CA PHE A 229 7.43 -38.51 -28.10
C PHE A 229 7.52 -39.47 -26.92
N GLU A 230 7.49 -38.93 -25.70
CA GLU A 230 7.37 -39.72 -24.48
C GLU A 230 6.21 -39.21 -23.62
N VAL A 231 5.67 -40.08 -22.77
CA VAL A 231 4.70 -39.67 -21.75
C VAL A 231 5.46 -39.14 -20.55
N THR A 232 5.33 -37.83 -20.29
CA THR A 232 6.06 -37.19 -19.19
C THR A 232 5.26 -37.15 -17.90
N THR A 233 3.93 -37.05 -17.98
CA THR A 233 3.05 -36.96 -16.82
C THR A 233 1.71 -37.63 -17.02
N THR A 234 1.16 -38.15 -15.93
CA THR A 234 -0.15 -38.80 -15.89
C THR A 234 -0.92 -38.35 -14.66
N SER A 235 -2.23 -38.17 -14.78
CA SER A 235 -3.06 -37.70 -13.68
C SER A 235 -4.48 -38.25 -13.78
N PHE A 236 -4.96 -38.84 -12.69
CA PHE A 236 -6.35 -39.27 -12.55
C PHE A 236 -7.20 -38.17 -11.92
N ARG A 237 -8.44 -38.07 -12.40
CA ARG A 237 -9.48 -37.28 -11.74
C ARG A 237 -10.00 -38.01 -10.49
N GLN A 238 -10.52 -37.27 -9.51
CA GLN A 238 -11.13 -37.87 -8.33
C GLN A 238 -12.35 -38.76 -8.66
N ASP A 239 -13.11 -38.46 -9.72
CA ASP A 239 -14.23 -39.30 -10.20
C ASP A 239 -13.81 -40.74 -10.57
N GLY A 240 -12.52 -40.97 -10.87
CA GLY A 240 -11.98 -42.27 -11.29
C GLY A 240 -12.30 -42.67 -12.74
N LEU A 241 -12.94 -41.81 -13.53
CA LEU A 241 -13.30 -42.06 -14.94
C LEU A 241 -12.46 -41.26 -15.93
N ASN A 242 -12.08 -40.03 -15.58
CA ASN A 242 -11.28 -39.18 -16.46
C ASN A 242 -9.79 -39.38 -16.17
N PHE A 243 -9.00 -39.50 -17.24
CA PHE A 243 -7.57 -39.63 -17.21
C PHE A 243 -6.93 -38.56 -18.09
N ALA A 244 -5.85 -37.94 -17.59
CA ALA A 244 -5.06 -36.99 -18.36
C ALA A 244 -3.64 -37.52 -18.56
N CYS A 245 -3.13 -37.34 -19.76
CA CYS A 245 -1.80 -37.74 -20.16
C CYS A 245 -1.07 -36.56 -20.81
N GLY A 246 0.14 -36.28 -20.35
CA GLY A 246 1.01 -35.23 -20.86
C GLY A 246 2.19 -35.82 -21.62
N THR A 247 2.50 -35.20 -22.76
CA THR A 247 3.59 -35.62 -23.63
C THR A 247 4.78 -34.68 -23.59
N SER A 248 5.93 -35.14 -24.07
CA SER A 248 7.14 -34.33 -24.23
C SER A 248 7.00 -33.18 -25.23
N ASN A 249 6.06 -33.29 -26.17
CA ASN A 249 5.86 -32.30 -27.23
C ASN A 249 4.86 -31.20 -26.83
N GLY A 250 4.41 -31.16 -25.57
CA GLY A 250 3.48 -30.12 -25.09
C GLY A 250 1.99 -30.40 -25.33
N TYR A 251 1.65 -31.60 -25.85
CA TYR A 251 0.26 -32.01 -26.03
C TYR A 251 -0.29 -32.70 -24.78
N THR A 252 -1.44 -32.23 -24.33
CA THR A 252 -2.25 -32.89 -23.30
C THR A 252 -3.35 -33.70 -23.97
N TYR A 253 -3.44 -34.97 -23.60
CA TYR A 253 -4.50 -35.88 -24.03
C TYR A 253 -5.43 -36.14 -22.85
N LEU A 254 -6.74 -35.95 -23.08
CA LEU A 254 -7.77 -36.33 -22.11
C LEU A 254 -8.50 -37.58 -22.60
N TYR A 255 -8.58 -38.55 -21.70
CA TYR A 255 -9.21 -39.84 -21.91
C TYR A 255 -10.34 -40.05 -20.92
N ASP A 256 -11.36 -40.77 -21.36
CA ASP A 256 -12.27 -41.51 -20.48
C ASP A 256 -11.72 -42.93 -20.39
N LEU A 257 -11.56 -43.48 -19.18
CA LEU A 257 -11.05 -44.85 -18.97
C LEU A 257 -11.85 -45.93 -19.71
N ARG A 258 -13.07 -45.61 -20.15
CA ARG A 258 -13.93 -46.52 -20.92
C ARG A 258 -13.59 -46.58 -22.41
N SER A 259 -12.88 -45.58 -22.94
CA SER A 259 -12.54 -45.46 -24.36
C SER A 259 -11.03 -45.42 -24.56
N SER A 260 -10.54 -46.10 -25.60
CA SER A 260 -9.13 -46.04 -26.00
C SER A 260 -8.79 -44.79 -26.81
N GLU A 261 -9.80 -44.06 -27.30
CA GLU A 261 -9.60 -42.83 -28.06
C GLU A 261 -9.69 -41.59 -27.15
N PRO A 262 -8.81 -40.59 -27.34
CA PRO A 262 -8.87 -39.36 -26.57
C PRO A 262 -10.10 -38.56 -26.97
N TYR A 263 -10.82 -37.99 -26.00
CA TYR A 263 -11.96 -37.12 -26.30
C TYR A 263 -11.53 -35.67 -26.55
N ALA A 264 -10.38 -35.25 -26.02
CA ALA A 264 -9.81 -33.95 -26.26
C ALA A 264 -8.28 -34.03 -26.33
N VAL A 265 -7.71 -33.35 -27.31
CA VAL A 265 -6.27 -33.15 -27.46
C VAL A 265 -6.02 -31.64 -27.48
N LYS A 266 -5.12 -31.17 -26.62
CA LYS A 266 -4.81 -29.75 -26.52
C LYS A 266 -3.31 -29.51 -26.55
N ASP A 267 -2.90 -28.58 -27.41
CA ASP A 267 -1.54 -28.08 -27.47
C ASP A 267 -1.36 -26.85 -26.56
N GLN A 268 -0.22 -26.79 -25.88
CA GLN A 268 0.24 -25.63 -25.12
C GLN A 268 0.89 -24.57 -26.01
N GLY A 269 1.47 -24.95 -27.16
CA GLY A 269 1.98 -24.07 -28.21
C GLY A 269 3.50 -23.84 -28.23
N TYR A 270 4.22 -24.07 -27.13
CA TYR A 270 5.69 -23.93 -27.11
C TYR A 270 6.47 -25.19 -27.47
N GLY A 271 5.81 -26.36 -27.50
CA GLY A 271 6.47 -27.63 -27.79
C GLY A 271 7.45 -28.10 -26.71
N PHE A 272 7.32 -27.60 -25.47
CA PHE A 272 8.11 -28.08 -24.34
C PHE A 272 7.41 -29.24 -23.61
N PRO A 273 8.15 -30.10 -22.89
CA PRO A 273 7.56 -31.21 -22.17
C PRO A 273 6.63 -30.73 -21.05
N LEU A 274 5.46 -31.36 -20.97
CA LEU A 274 4.51 -31.15 -19.89
C LEU A 274 5.10 -31.66 -18.58
N LYS A 275 5.17 -30.80 -17.56
CA LYS A 275 5.76 -31.08 -16.25
C LYS A 275 4.75 -31.51 -15.20
N LYS A 276 3.54 -30.93 -15.21
CA LYS A 276 2.43 -31.33 -14.34
C LYS A 276 1.08 -31.14 -15.02
N ILE A 277 0.15 -32.02 -14.62
CA ILE A 277 -1.26 -31.93 -14.96
C ILE A 277 -2.07 -32.12 -13.67
N ILE A 278 -2.91 -31.16 -13.34
CA ILE A 278 -3.74 -31.17 -12.13
C ILE A 278 -5.20 -30.94 -12.52
N TRP A 279 -6.07 -31.80 -12.02
CA TRP A 279 -7.52 -31.65 -12.11
C TRP A 279 -7.99 -30.68 -11.03
N LEU A 280 -8.72 -29.63 -11.42
CA LEU A 280 -9.27 -28.63 -10.49
C LEU A 280 -10.70 -29.01 -10.10
N ASP A 281 -10.84 -30.12 -9.39
CA ASP A 281 -12.15 -30.64 -8.94
C ASP A 281 -12.61 -30.00 -7.63
N ASN A 282 -11.66 -29.63 -6.77
CA ASN A 282 -11.94 -29.10 -5.44
C ASN A 282 -12.32 -27.62 -5.44
N VAL A 283 -12.68 -27.03 -6.58
CA VAL A 283 -12.95 -25.60 -6.72
C VAL A 283 -14.33 -25.40 -7.34
N ASP A 284 -15.04 -24.37 -6.90
CA ASP A 284 -16.43 -24.07 -7.29
C ASP A 284 -16.65 -24.04 -8.82
N THR A 285 -15.63 -23.68 -9.59
CA THR A 285 -15.69 -23.79 -11.05
C THR A 285 -15.28 -25.20 -11.50
N GLU A 286 -16.28 -26.06 -11.63
CA GLU A 286 -16.09 -27.44 -12.08
C GLU A 286 -15.47 -27.53 -13.48
N ASN A 287 -14.88 -28.70 -13.78
CA ASN A 287 -14.42 -29.12 -15.11
C ASN A 287 -13.18 -28.42 -15.68
N LYS A 288 -12.43 -27.69 -14.85
CA LYS A 288 -11.16 -27.10 -15.26
C LYS A 288 -10.00 -28.06 -15.02
N ILE A 289 -9.00 -27.97 -15.87
CA ILE A 289 -7.72 -28.66 -15.76
C ILE A 289 -6.59 -27.66 -15.91
N MET A 290 -5.53 -27.85 -15.13
CA MET A 290 -4.31 -27.08 -15.22
C MET A 290 -3.21 -27.95 -15.83
N THR A 291 -2.55 -27.41 -16.84
CA THR A 291 -1.42 -28.04 -17.54
C THR A 291 -0.22 -27.11 -17.48
N SER A 292 0.92 -27.60 -16.99
CA SER A 292 2.15 -26.84 -16.92
C SER A 292 3.23 -27.41 -17.83
N ASP A 293 3.85 -26.51 -18.59
CA ASP A 293 5.09 -26.74 -19.31
C ASP A 293 6.26 -26.18 -18.51
N LYS A 294 7.45 -26.21 -19.10
CA LYS A 294 8.63 -25.53 -18.57
C LYS A 294 8.44 -24.02 -18.39
N ARG A 295 7.62 -23.34 -19.21
CA ARG A 295 7.54 -21.87 -19.22
C ARG A 295 6.19 -21.29 -18.81
N ILE A 296 5.09 -21.97 -19.15
CA ILE A 296 3.73 -21.49 -18.85
C ILE A 296 2.98 -22.58 -18.10
N ALA A 297 2.12 -22.18 -17.16
CA ALA A 297 1.02 -22.99 -16.69
C ALA A 297 -0.32 -22.42 -17.18
N LYS A 298 -1.11 -23.21 -17.92
CA LYS A 298 -2.42 -22.82 -18.46
C LYS A 298 -3.53 -23.56 -17.73
N ILE A 299 -4.59 -22.85 -17.41
CA ILE A 299 -5.86 -23.41 -16.94
C ILE A 299 -6.84 -23.36 -18.10
N TRP A 300 -7.57 -24.44 -18.31
CA TRP A 300 -8.57 -24.52 -19.36
C TRP A 300 -9.70 -25.47 -19.00
N ASP A 301 -10.82 -25.33 -19.68
CA ASP A 301 -11.99 -26.17 -19.47
C ASP A 301 -11.87 -27.45 -20.32
N ARG A 302 -12.03 -28.61 -19.68
CA ARG A 302 -11.88 -29.93 -20.29
C ARG A 302 -12.87 -30.19 -21.44
N VAL A 303 -14.09 -29.62 -21.36
CA VAL A 303 -15.15 -29.91 -22.33
C VAL A 303 -15.04 -28.99 -23.54
N THR A 304 -14.88 -27.68 -23.29
CA THR A 304 -14.80 -26.69 -24.37
C THR A 304 -13.41 -26.56 -24.97
N GLY A 305 -12.37 -26.98 -24.25
CA GLY A 305 -10.97 -26.82 -24.66
C GLY A 305 -10.46 -25.38 -24.60
N LYS A 306 -11.31 -24.40 -24.25
CA LYS A 306 -10.93 -22.98 -24.25
C LYS A 306 -9.98 -22.66 -23.09
N PRO A 307 -8.92 -21.86 -23.32
CA PRO A 307 -8.09 -21.36 -22.24
C PRO A 307 -8.91 -20.46 -21.32
N TYR A 308 -8.75 -20.67 -20.02
CA TYR A 308 -9.35 -19.87 -18.96
C TYR A 308 -8.37 -18.81 -18.47
N ALA A 309 -7.19 -19.22 -18.00
CA ALA A 309 -6.15 -18.32 -17.53
C ALA A 309 -4.76 -18.87 -17.92
N SER A 310 -3.78 -17.99 -18.11
CA SER A 310 -2.36 -18.37 -18.23
C SER A 310 -1.53 -17.70 -17.14
N MET A 311 -0.65 -18.49 -16.54
CA MET A 311 0.37 -18.08 -15.58
C MET A 311 1.72 -18.11 -16.30
N GLU A 312 2.30 -16.93 -16.52
CA GLU A 312 3.54 -16.76 -17.30
C GLU A 312 4.63 -16.17 -16.41
N PRO A 313 5.38 -17.00 -15.67
CA PRO A 313 6.57 -16.53 -14.97
C PRO A 313 7.68 -16.15 -15.95
N ASN A 314 8.54 -15.24 -15.52
CA ASN A 314 9.77 -14.89 -16.26
C ASN A 314 10.84 -16.00 -16.19
N VAL A 315 10.67 -16.94 -15.26
CA VAL A 315 11.63 -18.00 -14.94
C VAL A 315 10.97 -19.34 -15.23
N ASP A 316 11.78 -20.32 -15.63
CA ASP A 316 11.31 -21.66 -15.91
C ASP A 316 10.73 -22.33 -14.66
N ILE A 317 9.64 -23.09 -14.87
CA ILE A 317 8.88 -23.85 -13.88
C ILE A 317 9.33 -25.32 -13.91
N ASN A 318 9.62 -25.86 -12.73
CA ASN A 318 9.92 -27.27 -12.52
C ASN A 318 8.69 -28.05 -12.05
N ASP A 319 7.86 -27.42 -11.22
CA ASP A 319 6.66 -28.03 -10.63
C ASP A 319 5.60 -26.98 -10.33
N VAL A 320 4.34 -27.40 -10.34
CA VAL A 320 3.20 -26.56 -9.93
C VAL A 320 2.31 -27.39 -9.02
N GLU A 321 1.84 -26.79 -7.95
CA GLU A 321 0.89 -27.39 -7.02
C GLU A 321 -0.28 -26.43 -6.75
N HIS A 322 -1.49 -26.99 -6.67
CA HIS A 322 -2.71 -26.27 -6.36
C HIS A 322 -3.07 -26.46 -4.88
N VAL A 323 -3.52 -25.39 -4.22
CA VAL A 323 -4.09 -25.51 -2.87
C VAL A 323 -5.57 -25.92 -2.98
N PRO A 324 -5.96 -27.11 -2.47
CA PRO A 324 -7.33 -27.59 -2.57
C PRO A 324 -8.35 -26.58 -2.02
N GLY A 325 -9.50 -26.40 -2.69
CA GLY A 325 -10.55 -25.49 -2.23
C GLY A 325 -10.39 -24.03 -2.62
N THR A 326 -9.27 -23.62 -3.24
CA THR A 326 -8.92 -22.19 -3.38
C THR A 326 -8.40 -21.83 -4.76
N GLY A 327 -8.28 -20.52 -5.04
CA GLY A 327 -7.67 -20.00 -6.26
C GLY A 327 -6.13 -19.91 -6.24
N MET A 328 -5.45 -20.53 -5.27
CA MET A 328 -4.00 -20.39 -5.05
C MET A 328 -3.18 -21.49 -5.72
N PHE A 329 -2.09 -21.08 -6.37
CA PHE A 329 -1.09 -21.95 -6.98
C PHE A 329 0.30 -21.63 -6.45
N PHE A 330 1.06 -22.68 -6.14
CA PHE A 330 2.47 -22.61 -5.84
C PHE A 330 3.26 -23.15 -7.02
N THR A 331 4.33 -22.46 -7.41
CA THR A 331 5.22 -22.94 -8.48
C THR A 331 6.64 -23.04 -7.96
N ALA A 332 7.25 -24.21 -8.13
CA ALA A 332 8.68 -24.39 -8.00
C ALA A 332 9.34 -23.99 -9.32
N ASN A 333 10.32 -23.11 -9.25
CA ASN A 333 10.99 -22.50 -10.39
C ASN A 333 12.53 -22.53 -10.22
N GLU A 334 13.24 -22.13 -11.28
CA GLU A 334 14.70 -21.90 -11.28
C GLU A 334 15.13 -20.58 -10.62
N GLY A 335 14.21 -19.89 -9.93
CA GLY A 335 14.46 -18.61 -9.28
C GLY A 335 14.75 -18.78 -7.80
N ILE A 336 15.34 -17.74 -7.19
CA ILE A 336 15.52 -17.66 -5.74
C ILE A 336 14.14 -17.69 -5.06
N PRO A 337 13.22 -16.73 -5.32
CA PRO A 337 11.88 -16.81 -4.75
C PRO A 337 10.99 -17.75 -5.58
N MET A 338 10.31 -18.65 -4.89
CA MET A 338 9.25 -19.46 -5.47
C MET A 338 8.03 -18.57 -5.75
N HIS A 339 7.38 -18.76 -6.90
CA HIS A 339 6.21 -17.94 -7.24
C HIS A 339 4.93 -18.50 -6.61
N THR A 340 4.06 -17.57 -6.23
CA THR A 340 2.67 -17.83 -5.84
C THR A 340 1.76 -17.04 -6.74
N TYR A 341 0.80 -17.74 -7.33
CA TYR A 341 -0.23 -17.15 -8.17
C TYR A 341 -1.58 -17.27 -7.47
N TYR A 342 -2.35 -16.21 -7.53
CA TYR A 342 -3.71 -16.15 -7.03
C TYR A 342 -4.67 -15.74 -8.14
N ILE A 343 -5.74 -16.52 -8.32
CA ILE A 343 -6.80 -16.25 -9.29
C ILE A 343 -8.14 -16.17 -8.54
N PRO A 344 -8.63 -14.96 -8.20
CA PRO A 344 -9.87 -14.77 -7.46
C PRO A 344 -11.10 -15.34 -8.18
N HIS A 345 -11.14 -15.22 -9.51
CA HIS A 345 -12.20 -15.79 -10.34
C HIS A 345 -12.24 -17.33 -10.37
N LEU A 346 -11.17 -17.99 -9.92
CA LEU A 346 -11.16 -19.45 -9.83
C LEU A 346 -11.82 -19.89 -8.53
N GLY A 347 -11.44 -19.28 -7.41
CA GLY A 347 -12.00 -19.53 -6.10
C GLY A 347 -11.40 -18.58 -5.05
N PRO A 348 -11.96 -18.56 -3.83
CA PRO A 348 -11.52 -17.65 -2.78
C PRO A 348 -10.10 -17.95 -2.31
N SER A 349 -9.50 -17.01 -1.58
CA SER A 349 -8.24 -17.24 -0.88
C SER A 349 -8.42 -18.21 0.30
N PRO A 350 -7.38 -18.97 0.69
CA PRO A 350 -7.46 -19.86 1.85
C PRO A 350 -7.67 -19.06 3.15
N ARG A 351 -8.21 -19.72 4.18
CA ARG A 351 -8.53 -19.10 5.48
C ARG A 351 -7.36 -18.35 6.13
N TRP A 352 -6.14 -18.85 5.93
CA TRP A 352 -4.92 -18.25 6.46
C TRP A 352 -4.42 -17.03 5.67
N CYS A 353 -5.00 -16.77 4.49
CA CYS A 353 -4.70 -15.64 3.62
C CYS A 353 -5.95 -14.88 3.16
N SER A 354 -6.98 -14.81 4.01
CA SER A 354 -8.22 -14.08 3.73
C SER A 354 -8.02 -12.59 3.41
N PHE A 355 -6.89 -12.02 3.85
CA PHE A 355 -6.53 -10.63 3.55
C PHE A 355 -6.21 -10.41 2.06
N LEU A 356 -5.77 -11.44 1.33
CA LEU A 356 -5.49 -11.31 -0.10
C LEU A 356 -6.74 -10.90 -0.89
N ASP A 357 -7.90 -11.47 -0.56
CA ASP A 357 -9.16 -11.14 -1.23
C ASP A 357 -9.48 -9.65 -1.12
N SER A 358 -9.32 -9.10 0.08
CA SER A 358 -9.51 -7.67 0.33
C SER A 358 -8.51 -6.81 -0.44
N ILE A 359 -7.23 -7.22 -0.53
CA ILE A 359 -6.23 -6.47 -1.31
C ILE A 359 -6.57 -6.51 -2.80
N THR A 360 -6.97 -7.67 -3.32
CA THR A 360 -7.31 -7.82 -4.75
C THR A 360 -8.58 -7.08 -5.09
N GLU A 361 -9.60 -7.09 -4.22
CA GLU A 361 -10.84 -6.34 -4.41
C GLU A 361 -10.57 -4.83 -4.40
N GLU A 362 -9.76 -4.33 -3.47
CA GLU A 362 -9.32 -2.92 -3.45
C GLU A 362 -8.51 -2.53 -4.70
N LEU A 363 -7.77 -3.48 -5.27
CA LEU A 363 -6.99 -3.27 -6.49
C LEU A 363 -7.88 -3.30 -7.75
N GLU A 364 -8.93 -4.11 -7.77
CA GLU A 364 -9.95 -4.13 -8.82
C GLU A 364 -10.84 -2.88 -8.76
N GLU A 365 -11.16 -2.36 -7.58
CA GLU A 365 -11.87 -1.09 -7.40
C GLU A 365 -11.04 0.13 -7.81
N LYS A 366 -9.71 0.05 -7.70
CA LYS A 366 -8.76 1.09 -8.10
C LYS A 366 -7.92 0.65 -9.30
N PRO A 367 -8.50 0.50 -10.50
CA PRO A 367 -7.70 0.26 -11.69
C PRO A 367 -6.77 1.47 -11.86
N SER A 368 -5.47 1.20 -11.72
CA SER A 368 -4.32 2.11 -11.76
C SER A 368 -4.60 3.58 -12.10
N GLU A 369 -4.15 4.49 -11.23
CA GLU A 369 -3.97 5.89 -11.60
C GLU A 369 -3.28 5.98 -12.96
N THR A 370 -3.99 6.48 -13.96
CA THR A 370 -3.46 6.71 -15.31
C THR A 370 -2.12 7.43 -15.19
N VAL A 371 -1.14 7.10 -16.04
CA VAL A 371 0.24 7.65 -16.08
C VAL A 371 0.32 9.19 -16.04
N TYR A 372 -0.81 9.87 -16.24
CA TYR A 372 -0.98 11.31 -16.15
C TYR A 372 -1.50 11.84 -14.79
N SER A 373 -1.68 11.01 -13.76
CA SER A 373 -2.14 11.48 -12.43
C SER A 373 -1.19 12.51 -11.82
N ASN A 374 0.10 12.36 -12.10
CA ASN A 374 1.16 13.26 -11.67
C ASN A 374 1.35 14.49 -12.58
N TYR A 375 0.59 14.62 -13.67
CA TYR A 375 0.72 15.71 -14.64
C TYR A 375 -0.54 16.57 -14.69
N ARG A 376 -0.40 17.87 -14.43
CA ARG A 376 -1.47 18.85 -14.61
C ARG A 376 -1.43 19.43 -16.02
N PHE A 377 -2.57 19.44 -16.69
CA PHE A 377 -2.73 20.18 -17.94
C PHE A 377 -2.87 21.68 -17.66
N ILE A 378 -2.08 22.50 -18.34
CA ILE A 378 -2.05 23.96 -18.20
C ILE A 378 -2.23 24.60 -19.57
N THR A 379 -3.10 25.62 -19.62
CA THR A 379 -3.31 26.42 -20.83
C THR A 379 -2.18 27.42 -21.03
N ARG A 380 -2.00 27.92 -22.26
CA ARG A 380 -0.96 28.92 -22.55
C ARG A 380 -1.12 30.21 -21.74
N ASP A 381 -2.34 30.56 -21.35
CA ASP A 381 -2.60 31.76 -20.55
C ASP A 381 -2.27 31.55 -19.07
N ASP A 382 -2.50 30.35 -18.54
CA ASP A 382 -2.09 30.01 -17.17
C ASP A 382 -0.56 29.88 -17.06
N MET A 383 0.10 29.42 -18.13
CA MET A 383 1.56 29.43 -18.23
C MET A 383 2.15 30.85 -18.14
N LYS A 384 1.45 31.85 -18.71
CA LYS A 384 1.83 33.27 -18.59
C LYS A 384 1.57 33.81 -17.18
N LYS A 385 0.43 33.47 -16.56
CA LYS A 385 0.13 33.88 -15.17
C LYS A 385 1.16 33.35 -14.17
N LEU A 386 1.68 32.15 -14.42
CA LEU A 386 2.70 31.50 -13.58
C LEU A 386 4.14 31.87 -13.95
N ASN A 387 4.35 32.79 -14.90
CA ASN A 387 5.68 33.18 -15.41
C ASN A 387 6.54 32.00 -15.93
N LEU A 388 5.90 30.95 -16.46
CA LEU A 388 6.57 29.74 -16.98
C LEU A 388 6.77 29.77 -18.51
N SER A 389 6.56 30.91 -19.17
CA SER A 389 6.70 31.05 -20.63
C SER A 389 8.12 30.75 -21.13
N HIS A 390 9.14 30.95 -20.30
CA HIS A 390 10.54 30.68 -20.64
C HIS A 390 10.89 29.19 -20.70
N LEU A 391 10.04 28.32 -20.13
CA LEU A 391 10.26 26.87 -20.11
C LEU A 391 9.64 26.14 -21.30
N ILE A 392 8.98 26.88 -22.20
CA ILE A 392 8.43 26.34 -23.46
C ILE A 392 9.60 25.84 -24.33
N GLY A 393 9.61 24.53 -24.63
CA GLY A 393 10.68 23.86 -25.37
C GLY A 393 11.68 23.09 -24.50
N SER A 394 11.61 23.22 -23.17
CA SER A 394 12.36 22.38 -22.24
C SER A 394 11.64 21.05 -21.97
N ASN A 395 12.37 20.03 -21.51
CA ASN A 395 11.80 18.71 -21.15
C ASN A 395 10.86 18.75 -19.92
N VAL A 396 10.72 19.92 -19.27
CA VAL A 396 9.89 20.11 -18.07
C VAL A 396 8.41 20.32 -18.44
N LEU A 397 8.14 20.90 -19.61
CA LEU A 397 6.79 21.15 -20.11
C LEU A 397 6.56 20.32 -21.37
N ARG A 398 5.65 19.35 -21.31
CA ARG A 398 5.30 18.53 -22.47
C ARG A 398 4.14 19.17 -23.22
N ALA A 399 4.38 19.62 -24.45
CA ALA A 399 3.33 20.19 -25.29
C ALA A 399 2.27 19.13 -25.63
N TYR A 400 0.99 19.48 -25.52
CA TYR A 400 -0.13 18.63 -25.91
C TYR A 400 -1.32 19.47 -26.38
N MET A 401 -1.75 19.25 -27.63
CA MET A 401 -2.86 19.94 -28.31
C MET A 401 -2.77 21.48 -28.24
N HIS A 402 -3.31 22.09 -27.17
CA HIS A 402 -3.40 23.55 -26.98
C HIS A 402 -2.82 24.03 -25.64
N GLY A 403 -2.09 23.16 -24.94
CA GLY A 403 -1.48 23.46 -23.65
C GLY A 403 -0.23 22.65 -23.39
N TYR A 404 0.16 22.60 -22.12
CA TYR A 404 1.35 21.92 -21.66
C TYR A 404 1.00 21.06 -20.44
N PHE A 405 1.57 19.87 -20.36
CA PHE A 405 1.60 19.08 -19.14
C PHE A 405 2.83 19.45 -18.32
N ILE A 406 2.62 19.72 -17.03
CA ILE A 406 3.68 19.91 -16.03
C ILE A 406 3.47 18.91 -14.88
N ASN A 407 4.53 18.50 -14.19
CA ASN A 407 4.39 17.71 -12.97
C ASN A 407 3.63 18.49 -11.88
N ASN A 408 2.72 17.85 -11.15
CA ASN A 408 1.93 18.46 -10.06
C ASN A 408 2.81 19.13 -9.01
N GLU A 409 3.87 18.47 -8.55
CA GLU A 409 4.77 19.05 -7.54
C GLU A 409 5.47 20.34 -8.00
N LEU A 410 5.78 20.44 -9.30
CA LEU A 410 6.39 21.64 -9.87
C LEU A 410 5.35 22.74 -10.03
N TYR A 411 4.14 22.38 -10.46
CA TYR A 411 3.02 23.32 -10.52
C TYR A 411 2.74 23.95 -9.16
N ASP A 412 2.65 23.15 -8.10
CA ASP A 412 2.31 23.65 -6.76
C ASP A 412 3.40 24.58 -6.22
N LYS A 413 4.68 24.25 -6.43
CA LYS A 413 5.80 25.13 -6.06
C LYS A 413 5.74 26.46 -6.81
N VAL A 414 5.48 26.43 -8.12
CA VAL A 414 5.39 27.66 -8.92
C VAL A 414 4.13 28.45 -8.56
N ALA A 415 3.01 27.79 -8.30
CA ALA A 415 1.76 28.44 -7.91
C ALA A 415 1.90 29.16 -6.55
N LEU A 416 2.62 28.57 -5.60
CA LEU A 416 2.94 29.19 -4.31
C LEU A 416 3.89 30.39 -4.47
N LEU A 417 4.86 30.29 -5.38
CA LEU A 417 5.79 31.40 -5.67
C LEU A 417 5.10 32.54 -6.41
N ALA A 418 4.22 32.23 -7.37
CA ALA A 418 3.50 33.21 -8.16
C ALA A 418 2.41 33.93 -7.35
N ASN A 419 1.79 33.24 -6.39
CA ASN A 419 0.75 33.81 -5.53
C ASN A 419 1.10 33.69 -4.03
N PRO A 420 1.98 34.58 -3.49
CA PRO A 420 2.33 34.58 -2.06
C PRO A 420 1.15 34.79 -1.10
N ASN A 421 0.03 35.34 -1.60
CA ASN A 421 -1.17 35.64 -0.81
C ASN A 421 -2.28 34.59 -0.91
N ALA A 422 -2.08 33.49 -1.66
CA ALA A 422 -3.13 32.50 -1.93
C ALA A 422 -3.81 31.96 -0.65
N TYR A 423 -3.04 31.73 0.41
CA TYR A 423 -3.57 31.28 1.71
C TYR A 423 -4.45 32.32 2.41
N ARG A 424 -4.13 33.62 2.28
CA ARG A 424 -4.93 34.71 2.84
C ARG A 424 -6.22 34.89 2.04
N ASP A 425 -6.14 34.81 0.71
CA ASP A 425 -7.28 34.96 -0.19
C ASP A 425 -8.26 33.78 -0.10
N GLU A 426 -7.77 32.55 0.08
CA GLU A 426 -8.62 31.38 0.34
C GLU A 426 -9.32 31.50 1.69
N ARG A 427 -8.59 31.91 2.74
CA ARG A 427 -9.17 32.15 4.06
C ARG A 427 -10.24 33.24 4.01
N GLU A 428 -10.00 34.33 3.28
CA GLU A 428 -10.97 35.41 3.14
C GLU A 428 -12.20 34.97 2.33
N ARG A 429 -12.02 34.19 1.25
CA ARG A 429 -13.14 33.59 0.50
C ARG A 429 -13.96 32.63 1.35
N GLU A 430 -13.31 31.84 2.19
CA GLU A 430 -13.99 30.88 3.07
C GLU A 430 -14.71 31.57 4.23
N ILE A 431 -14.13 32.65 4.76
CA ILE A 431 -14.79 33.57 5.70
C ILE A 431 -16.00 34.23 5.04
N ARG A 432 -15.87 34.78 3.82
CA ARG A 432 -17.00 35.36 3.07
C ARG A 432 -18.10 34.34 2.81
N ARG A 433 -17.74 33.11 2.44
CA ARG A 433 -18.69 32.01 2.22
C ARG A 433 -19.37 31.57 3.51
N ARG A 434 -18.67 31.58 4.64
CA ARG A 434 -19.23 31.30 5.96
C ARG A 434 -20.16 32.43 6.42
N ILE A 435 -19.76 33.69 6.23
CA ILE A 435 -20.59 34.87 6.49
C ILE A 435 -21.85 34.84 5.61
N GLU A 436 -21.74 34.44 4.35
CA GLU A 436 -22.89 34.35 3.44
C GLU A 436 -23.84 33.22 3.83
N LYS A 437 -23.33 32.05 4.23
CA LYS A 437 -24.14 30.97 4.83
C LYS A 437 -24.78 31.38 6.16
N GLU A 438 -24.09 32.16 6.98
CA GLU A 438 -24.64 32.72 8.23
C GLU A 438 -25.67 33.83 7.97
N ARG A 439 -25.52 34.60 6.89
CA ARG A 439 -26.53 35.56 6.43
C ARG A 439 -27.76 34.84 5.86
N GLU A 440 -27.56 33.75 5.14
CA GLU A 440 -28.65 32.87 4.65
C GLU A 440 -29.43 32.20 5.78
N SER A 441 -28.79 31.87 6.90
CA SER A 441 -29.47 31.30 8.07
C SER A 441 -30.12 32.34 8.98
N ARG A 442 -29.61 33.58 9.01
CA ARG A 442 -30.09 34.66 9.89
C ARG A 442 -31.23 35.51 9.28
N ILE A 443 -31.43 35.46 7.96
CA ILE A 443 -32.56 36.13 7.28
C ILE A 443 -33.52 35.06 6.74
N ARG A 444 -34.26 34.41 7.63
CA ARG A 444 -35.45 33.62 7.28
C ARG A 444 -36.67 34.07 8.09
N THR A 445 -36.91 35.37 8.10
CA THR A 445 -38.23 35.94 8.45
C THR A 445 -38.42 37.26 7.72
N THR A 446 -38.43 37.23 6.38
CA THR A 446 -39.20 38.07 5.44
C THR A 446 -38.57 37.92 4.05
N GLY A 447 -39.40 37.60 3.05
CA GLY A 447 -38.97 37.09 1.75
C GLY A 447 -38.07 38.01 0.94
N ALA A 448 -36.77 37.76 0.97
CA ALA A 448 -35.87 38.11 -0.12
C ALA A 448 -35.92 36.99 -1.17
N VAL A 449 -37.04 36.92 -1.87
CA VAL A 449 -37.15 36.14 -3.12
C VAL A 449 -36.17 36.78 -4.09
N LYS A 450 -35.33 35.96 -4.74
CA LYS A 450 -34.38 36.41 -5.75
C LYS A 450 -35.14 37.20 -6.80
N LYS A 451 -34.98 38.54 -6.82
CA LYS A 451 -35.50 39.37 -7.90
C LYS A 451 -34.96 38.82 -9.21
N PRO A 452 -35.80 38.34 -10.15
CA PRO A 452 -35.31 38.01 -11.48
C PRO A 452 -34.68 39.27 -12.08
N LYS A 453 -33.51 39.12 -12.73
CA LYS A 453 -32.77 40.25 -13.29
C LYS A 453 -33.56 40.85 -14.46
N VAL A 454 -34.31 41.91 -14.18
CA VAL A 454 -34.97 42.76 -15.18
C VAL A 454 -33.91 43.66 -15.82
N LYS A 455 -33.79 43.62 -17.15
CA LYS A 455 -32.77 44.34 -17.92
C LYS A 455 -33.20 45.79 -18.22
N VAL A 456 -34.48 46.00 -18.53
CA VAL A 456 -35.06 47.27 -19.01
C VAL A 456 -36.26 47.69 -18.15
N ASN A 457 -36.54 48.99 -18.00
CA ASN A 457 -37.70 49.54 -17.26
C ASN A 457 -37.84 49.16 -15.77
N LYS A 458 -36.74 49.24 -15.01
CA LYS A 458 -36.72 48.93 -13.57
C LYS A 458 -37.70 49.80 -12.76
N GLU A 459 -37.87 51.07 -13.13
CA GLU A 459 -38.78 51.98 -12.45
C GLU A 459 -40.27 51.63 -12.59
N LEU A 460 -40.65 50.98 -13.70
CA LEU A 460 -42.02 50.51 -13.88
C LEU A 460 -42.33 49.36 -12.93
N VAL A 461 -41.38 48.46 -12.73
CA VAL A 461 -41.50 47.33 -11.78
C VAL A 461 -41.64 47.85 -10.35
N ASP A 462 -40.89 48.89 -9.99
CA ASP A 462 -40.98 49.54 -8.68
C ASP A 462 -42.29 50.33 -8.48
N LYS A 463 -42.82 50.97 -9.52
CA LYS A 463 -44.16 51.60 -9.47
C LYS A 463 -45.27 50.55 -9.39
N LEU A 464 -45.11 49.39 -10.05
CA LEU A 464 -46.06 48.29 -10.01
C LEU A 464 -46.11 47.64 -8.62
N SER A 465 -44.95 47.48 -7.96
CA SER A 465 -44.86 46.91 -6.61
C SER A 465 -45.50 47.83 -5.59
N GLN A 466 -45.27 49.13 -5.69
CA GLN A 466 -45.89 50.12 -4.79
C GLN A 466 -47.42 50.19 -4.95
N LYS A 467 -47.96 50.09 -6.17
CA LYS A 467 -49.40 50.23 -6.42
C LYS A 467 -50.21 48.94 -6.26
N ARG A 468 -49.64 47.77 -6.55
CA ARG A 468 -50.37 46.49 -6.60
C ARG A 468 -49.77 45.39 -5.71
N GLY A 469 -48.65 45.65 -5.03
CA GLY A 469 -47.97 44.72 -4.15
C GLY A 469 -47.07 43.73 -4.87
N ASP A 470 -46.05 43.22 -4.17
CA ASP A 470 -44.99 42.36 -4.73
C ASP A 470 -45.50 41.03 -5.32
N THR A 471 -46.63 40.51 -4.81
CA THR A 471 -47.22 39.27 -5.33
C THR A 471 -47.86 39.44 -6.71
N ALA A 472 -48.35 40.65 -7.03
CA ALA A 472 -48.89 40.96 -8.34
C ALA A 472 -47.77 41.25 -9.34
N THR A 473 -46.65 41.83 -8.90
CA THR A 473 -45.50 42.10 -9.77
C THR A 473 -44.79 40.81 -10.18
N GLU A 474 -44.65 39.85 -9.27
CA GLU A 474 -44.09 38.54 -9.59
C GLU A 474 -44.92 37.80 -10.65
N LYS A 475 -46.26 37.89 -10.58
CA LYS A 475 -47.14 37.28 -11.59
C LYS A 475 -46.99 37.93 -12.97
N VAL A 476 -46.75 39.24 -13.03
CA VAL A 476 -46.54 39.96 -14.30
C VAL A 476 -45.14 39.70 -14.86
N LEU A 477 -44.12 39.64 -14.00
CA LEU A 477 -42.75 39.32 -14.40
C LEU A 477 -42.57 37.87 -14.86
N ALA A 478 -43.43 36.96 -14.37
CA ALA A 478 -43.46 35.56 -14.78
C ALA A 478 -44.42 35.27 -15.94
N ASP A 479 -45.27 36.21 -16.36
CA ASP A 479 -46.19 36.04 -17.49
C ASP A 479 -45.43 36.24 -18.81
N ASP A 480 -45.41 35.19 -19.65
CA ASP A 480 -44.67 35.17 -20.91
C ASP A 480 -45.12 36.28 -21.88
N ARG A 481 -46.35 36.81 -21.75
CA ARG A 481 -46.84 37.93 -22.58
C ARG A 481 -46.17 39.27 -22.29
N PHE A 482 -45.62 39.46 -21.09
CA PHE A 482 -44.99 40.73 -20.68
C PHE A 482 -43.47 40.62 -20.54
N LYS A 483 -42.91 39.45 -20.80
CA LYS A 483 -41.49 39.17 -20.67
C LYS A 483 -40.62 39.96 -21.65
N GLU A 484 -41.10 40.18 -22.87
CA GLU A 484 -40.43 40.99 -23.91
C GLU A 484 -40.26 42.46 -23.46
N MET A 485 -41.27 43.04 -22.81
CA MET A 485 -41.25 44.42 -22.28
C MET A 485 -40.13 44.68 -21.25
N PHE A 486 -39.63 43.64 -20.59
CA PHE A 486 -38.62 43.73 -19.53
C PHE A 486 -37.23 43.20 -19.94
N ALA A 487 -37.13 42.62 -21.15
CA ALA A 487 -35.90 42.01 -21.66
C ALA A 487 -35.31 42.76 -22.87
N ASP A 488 -36.16 43.33 -23.72
CA ASP A 488 -35.76 44.00 -24.95
C ASP A 488 -35.53 45.50 -24.74
N ASP A 489 -34.40 46.00 -25.27
CA ASP A 489 -33.96 47.39 -25.12
C ASP A 489 -34.85 48.37 -25.91
N ASP A 490 -35.56 47.90 -26.94
CA ASP A 490 -36.50 48.70 -27.76
C ASP A 490 -37.75 49.15 -27.00
N PHE A 491 -38.09 48.49 -25.89
CA PHE A 491 -39.22 48.88 -25.03
C PHE A 491 -38.81 49.80 -23.87
N GLN A 492 -37.56 50.28 -23.85
CA GLN A 492 -37.08 51.22 -22.84
C GLN A 492 -37.89 52.52 -22.89
N LEU A 493 -38.47 52.92 -21.75
CA LEU A 493 -39.14 54.21 -21.62
C LEU A 493 -38.09 55.31 -21.46
N ASP A 494 -37.91 56.10 -22.52
CA ASP A 494 -37.10 57.32 -22.47
C ASP A 494 -37.94 58.47 -21.94
N GLU A 495 -37.64 58.93 -20.71
CA GLU A 495 -38.38 60.02 -20.07
C GLU A 495 -38.16 61.38 -20.75
N ASP A 496 -37.19 61.46 -21.66
CA ASP A 496 -36.86 62.67 -22.40
C ASP A 496 -37.65 62.89 -23.69
N ASP A 497 -38.33 61.85 -24.16
CA ASP A 497 -39.05 61.89 -25.43
C ASP A 497 -40.28 62.82 -25.36
N TYR A 498 -40.56 63.49 -26.48
CA TYR A 498 -41.56 64.56 -26.55
C TYR A 498 -42.98 64.04 -26.25
N ASP A 499 -43.30 62.83 -26.72
CA ASP A 499 -44.59 62.19 -26.54
C ASP A 499 -44.83 61.75 -25.07
N TYR A 500 -43.78 61.30 -24.37
CA TYR A 500 -43.86 60.93 -22.95
C TYR A 500 -44.13 62.15 -22.06
N LYS A 501 -43.50 63.30 -22.37
CA LYS A 501 -43.70 64.57 -21.66
C LYS A 501 -45.10 65.15 -21.84
N GLN A 502 -45.75 64.94 -22.99
CA GLN A 502 -47.14 65.37 -23.21
C GLN A 502 -48.17 64.52 -22.45
N LEU A 503 -47.96 63.21 -22.35
CA LEU A 503 -48.87 62.30 -21.65
C LEU A 503 -48.80 62.43 -20.12
N ASN A 504 -47.65 62.87 -19.58
CA ASN A 504 -47.42 63.05 -18.15
C ASN A 504 -47.07 64.51 -17.77
N PRO A 505 -47.98 65.49 -17.97
CA PRO A 505 -47.69 66.93 -17.80
C PRO A 505 -47.43 67.37 -16.35
N VAL A 506 -47.63 66.49 -15.37
CA VAL A 506 -47.54 66.82 -13.93
C VAL A 506 -46.15 66.59 -13.33
N LYS A 507 -45.26 65.89 -14.04
CA LYS A 507 -43.89 65.59 -13.55
C LYS A 507 -42.92 66.75 -13.78
N SER A 508 -43.05 67.51 -14.87
CA SER A 508 -42.13 68.62 -15.20
C SER A 508 -42.19 69.80 -14.23
N ALA A 509 -43.25 69.91 -13.43
CA ALA A 509 -43.37 70.95 -12.39
C ALA A 509 -42.76 70.55 -11.03
N ARG A 510 -42.35 69.28 -10.84
CA ARG A 510 -41.87 68.75 -9.55
C ARG A 510 -40.36 68.55 -9.46
N GLU A 511 -39.63 68.63 -10.58
CA GLU A 511 -38.20 68.33 -10.64
C GLU A 511 -37.44 69.41 -11.43
N THR A 512 -37.54 70.66 -10.97
CA THR A 512 -36.48 71.65 -11.21
C THR A 512 -35.63 71.73 -9.95
N GLU A 513 -34.35 71.40 -10.10
CA GLU A 513 -33.34 71.22 -9.05
C GLU A 513 -33.09 72.45 -8.15
N GLU A 514 -33.66 73.61 -8.45
CA GLU A 514 -33.50 74.84 -7.65
C GLU A 514 -34.56 74.99 -6.52
N GLY A 515 -35.55 74.09 -6.44
CA GLY A 515 -36.65 74.18 -5.45
C GLY A 515 -36.55 73.25 -4.23
N SER A 516 -35.66 72.26 -4.23
CA SER A 516 -35.57 71.23 -3.18
C SER A 516 -34.68 71.62 -2.00
N ALA A 517 -33.81 72.63 -2.15
CA ALA A 517 -32.89 73.09 -1.11
C ALA A 517 -33.53 73.94 0.01
N LYS A 518 -34.86 74.16 0.02
CA LYS A 518 -35.53 75.04 0.99
C LYS A 518 -36.68 74.44 1.80
N ARG A 519 -36.82 73.12 1.89
CA ARG A 519 -37.79 72.49 2.79
C ARG A 519 -37.21 71.33 3.59
N ILE A 520 -36.26 71.67 4.47
CA ILE A 520 -35.93 70.84 5.63
C ILE A 520 -37.11 70.97 6.60
N ARG A 521 -37.93 69.92 6.66
CA ARG A 521 -38.94 69.73 7.70
C ARG A 521 -38.18 69.25 8.94
N ALA A 522 -38.28 70.00 10.02
CA ALA A 522 -37.57 69.75 11.27
C ALA A 522 -37.75 68.30 11.75
N LEU A 523 -36.62 67.57 11.86
CA LEU A 523 -36.52 66.30 12.54
C LEU A 523 -36.54 66.54 14.06
N THR A 524 -37.20 65.64 14.78
CA THR A 524 -37.35 65.67 16.24
C THR A 524 -36.08 65.16 16.92
N ALA A 525 -35.65 65.84 18.01
CA ALA A 525 -34.40 65.68 18.76
C ALA A 525 -34.08 64.27 19.34
N ALA A 526 -34.86 63.24 19.04
CA ALA A 526 -34.59 61.86 19.44
C ALA A 526 -33.91 61.03 18.33
N GLU A 527 -34.04 61.41 17.05
CA GLU A 527 -33.37 60.70 15.94
C GLU A 527 -31.92 61.18 15.71
N GLU A 528 -31.61 62.43 16.06
CA GLU A 528 -30.25 63.00 15.92
C GLU A 528 -29.25 62.40 16.94
N SER A 529 -29.75 61.92 18.08
CA SER A 529 -28.93 61.31 19.15
C SER A 529 -28.40 59.92 18.82
N ASP A 530 -29.05 59.17 17.94
CA ASP A 530 -28.66 57.78 17.63
C ASP A 530 -27.77 57.68 16.39
N GLU A 531 -27.82 58.66 15.48
CA GLU A 531 -26.91 58.71 14.31
C GLU A 531 -25.50 59.23 14.68
N GLU A 532 -25.37 60.19 15.60
CA GLU A 532 -24.06 60.67 16.09
C GLU A 532 -23.30 59.60 16.89
N ARG A 533 -24.00 58.69 17.56
CA ARG A 533 -23.38 57.60 18.34
C ARG A 533 -22.79 56.49 17.49
N ILE A 534 -23.24 56.36 16.24
CA ILE A 534 -22.79 55.33 15.29
C ILE A 534 -21.65 55.88 14.42
N ALA A 535 -21.64 57.19 14.10
CA ALA A 535 -20.58 57.84 13.33
C ALA A 535 -19.25 57.99 14.11
N ASN A 536 -19.30 58.21 15.44
CA ASN A 536 -18.10 58.33 16.30
C ASN A 536 -17.40 57.00 16.64
N ARG A 537 -17.78 55.87 16.02
CA ARG A 537 -17.13 54.56 16.23
C ARG A 537 -16.33 54.04 15.03
N SER A 538 -16.32 54.78 13.92
CA SER A 538 -15.76 54.30 12.65
C SER A 538 -14.68 55.19 12.01
N ALA A 539 -14.16 56.18 12.73
CA ALA A 539 -13.11 57.05 12.23
C ALA A 539 -12.30 57.68 13.37
N GLU A 540 -11.48 56.89 14.07
CA GLU A 540 -10.34 57.36 14.88
C GLU A 540 -9.51 56.12 15.25
N ASP A 541 -8.42 55.89 14.50
CA ASP A 541 -7.12 55.39 14.98
C ASP A 541 -6.27 54.93 13.79
N ASP A 542 -5.46 55.85 13.24
CA ASP A 542 -4.08 55.56 12.78
C ASP A 542 -3.31 56.89 12.52
N GLU A 543 -2.09 56.95 13.09
CA GLU A 543 -1.04 58.00 13.05
C GLU A 543 -1.17 59.17 14.09
N GLU A 544 -0.18 59.54 14.93
CA GLU A 544 1.27 59.28 15.00
C GLU A 544 1.88 59.71 16.38
N SER A 545 2.88 58.96 16.87
CA SER A 545 4.10 59.36 17.63
C SER A 545 4.12 59.90 19.10
N GLU A 546 4.95 59.19 19.90
CA GLU A 546 5.98 59.62 20.88
C GLU A 546 5.66 60.15 22.32
N SER A 547 6.30 59.45 23.26
CA SER A 547 6.81 59.84 24.60
C SER A 547 6.03 59.49 25.88
N SER A 548 6.81 58.83 26.76
CA SER A 548 6.68 58.44 28.16
C SER A 548 5.64 59.14 29.05
N GLU A 549 4.90 58.36 29.85
CA GLU A 549 5.21 58.11 31.26
C GLU A 549 4.19 57.13 31.86
N SER A 550 4.65 56.40 32.87
CA SER A 550 3.93 55.40 33.65
C SER A 550 2.79 55.98 34.47
N GLU A 551 1.58 55.44 34.34
CA GLU A 551 0.68 55.24 35.49
C GLU A 551 -0.15 53.96 35.31
N SER A 552 -0.28 53.25 36.42
CA SER A 552 -0.79 51.89 36.56
C SER A 552 -2.18 51.90 37.20
N GLU A 553 -3.16 51.24 36.59
CA GLU A 553 -4.45 50.85 37.22
C GLU A 553 -5.01 49.56 36.55
N PRO A 554 -5.92 48.81 37.22
CA PRO A 554 -5.70 47.40 37.57
C PRO A 554 -6.25 46.37 36.57
N GLU A 555 -5.57 45.21 36.49
CA GLU A 555 -6.06 44.04 35.75
C GLU A 555 -7.26 43.38 36.43
N PRO A 556 -8.23 42.83 35.66
CA PRO A 556 -9.28 42.00 36.21
C PRO A 556 -8.68 40.64 36.64
N GLU A 557 -9.02 40.19 37.85
CA GLU A 557 -8.55 38.91 38.40
C GLU A 557 -9.00 37.73 37.52
N LEU A 558 -8.07 37.15 36.76
CA LEU A 558 -8.25 35.89 36.05
C LEU A 558 -7.98 34.71 36.99
N ASN A 559 -8.85 33.70 36.94
CA ASN A 559 -8.74 32.48 37.75
C ASN A 559 -7.36 31.80 37.61
N GLU A 560 -6.78 31.35 38.73
CA GLU A 560 -5.44 30.73 38.77
C GLU A 560 -5.23 29.52 37.84
N GLN A 561 -6.31 28.88 37.42
CA GLN A 561 -6.25 27.74 36.49
C GLN A 561 -6.09 28.19 35.02
N GLU A 562 -6.63 29.34 34.65
CA GLU A 562 -6.54 29.90 33.30
C GLU A 562 -5.18 30.55 33.07
N THR A 563 -4.65 31.26 34.07
CA THR A 563 -3.30 31.85 34.03
C THR A 563 -2.20 30.78 33.92
N LYS A 564 -2.36 29.64 34.62
CA LYS A 564 -1.45 28.48 34.49
C LYS A 564 -1.55 27.80 33.12
N ARG A 565 -2.73 27.74 32.51
CA ARG A 565 -2.91 27.19 31.15
C ARG A 565 -2.30 28.09 30.09
N LEU A 566 -2.50 29.41 30.20
CA LEU A 566 -1.89 30.40 29.32
C LEU A 566 -0.36 30.41 29.43
N GLN A 567 0.20 30.37 30.65
CA GLN A 567 1.65 30.24 30.83
C GLN A 567 2.23 28.95 30.25
N LYS A 568 1.48 27.84 30.32
CA LYS A 568 1.91 26.55 29.76
C LYS A 568 1.85 26.55 28.23
N GLN A 569 0.87 27.23 27.64
CA GLN A 569 0.76 27.42 26.19
C GLN A 569 1.87 28.34 25.65
N LEU A 570 2.14 29.46 26.34
CA LEU A 570 3.22 30.38 25.99
C LEU A 570 4.60 29.70 26.05
N LYS A 571 4.89 28.93 27.11
CA LYS A 571 6.14 28.15 27.21
C LYS A 571 6.29 27.10 26.11
N ASN A 572 5.19 26.47 25.67
CA ASN A 572 5.22 25.51 24.57
C ASN A 572 5.44 26.18 23.21
N GLN A 573 4.90 27.38 23.00
CA GLN A 573 5.15 28.19 21.80
C GLN A 573 6.60 28.68 21.76
N GLU A 574 7.14 29.17 22.86
CA GLU A 574 8.55 29.57 22.95
C GLU A 574 9.49 28.39 22.71
N ARG A 575 9.19 27.20 23.27
CA ARG A 575 9.99 26.00 23.03
C ARG A 575 10.01 25.60 21.56
N LYS A 576 8.86 25.60 20.89
CA LYS A 576 8.76 25.31 19.45
C LYS A 576 9.48 26.35 18.59
N ARG A 577 9.46 27.62 18.99
CA ARG A 577 10.17 28.69 18.29
C ARG A 577 11.67 28.56 18.45
N ARG A 578 12.14 28.13 19.63
CA ARG A 578 13.56 27.86 19.90
C ARG A 578 14.05 26.61 19.17
N GLU A 579 13.28 25.52 19.16
CA GLU A 579 13.56 24.31 18.38
C GLU A 579 13.69 24.64 16.88
N LYS A 580 12.79 25.45 16.31
CA LYS A 580 12.91 25.92 14.92
C LYS A 580 14.13 26.81 14.67
N ALA A 581 14.45 27.71 15.59
CA ALA A 581 15.63 28.57 15.45
C ALA A 581 16.94 27.76 15.55
N ASP A 582 16.96 26.70 16.36
CA ASP A 582 18.09 25.78 16.48
C ASP A 582 18.19 24.88 15.23
N GLU A 583 17.06 24.46 14.63
CA GLU A 583 17.01 23.77 13.33
C GLU A 583 17.51 24.65 12.18
N ASP A 584 17.10 25.93 12.12
CA ASP A 584 17.56 26.88 11.11
C ASP A 584 19.06 27.18 11.25
N LYS A 585 19.56 27.30 12.49
CA LYS A 585 21.00 27.43 12.76
C LYS A 585 21.77 26.18 12.35
N PHE A 586 21.26 24.99 12.67
CA PHE A 586 21.86 23.72 12.26
C PHE A 586 21.90 23.54 10.73
N MET A 587 20.86 23.98 10.03
CA MET A 587 20.82 23.98 8.56
C MET A 587 21.77 25.01 7.95
N SER A 588 21.99 26.16 8.62
CA SER A 588 22.98 27.15 8.19
C SER A 588 24.43 26.66 8.39
N GLU A 589 24.70 25.87 9.43
CA GLU A 589 26.02 25.27 9.70
C GLU A 589 26.37 24.13 8.73
N PHE A 590 25.37 23.47 8.12
CA PHE A 590 25.59 22.44 7.09
C PHE A 590 25.92 23.02 5.70
N ASN A 591 25.80 24.33 5.50
CA ASN A 591 26.01 24.99 4.20
C ASN A 591 27.44 25.52 4.01
N VAL A 592 28.44 24.82 4.56
CA VAL A 592 29.86 25.11 4.29
C VAL A 592 30.30 24.31 3.06
N GLY A 593 29.95 24.83 1.88
CA GLY A 593 30.29 24.21 0.60
C GLY A 593 30.11 25.06 -0.65
N ALA A 594 29.77 26.36 -0.51
CA ALA A 594 29.68 27.28 -1.64
C ALA A 594 30.62 28.46 -1.39
N ALA A 595 31.79 28.44 -2.02
CA ALA A 595 32.68 29.58 -2.09
C ALA A 595 32.04 30.67 -2.96
N GLN A 596 31.44 31.68 -2.32
CA GLN A 596 31.27 33.00 -2.91
C GLN A 596 32.17 33.97 -2.16
N ASN A 597 32.99 34.66 -2.95
CA ASN A 597 33.87 35.73 -2.52
C ASN A 597 33.04 36.85 -1.91
N ASP A 598 33.21 37.12 -0.61
CA ASP A 598 32.92 38.44 -0.09
C ASP A 598 33.94 38.82 0.99
N SER A 599 34.82 39.73 0.62
CA SER A 599 35.88 40.26 1.46
C SER A 599 35.31 41.31 2.41
N ARG A 600 34.94 40.90 3.64
CA ARG A 600 34.90 41.80 4.79
C ARG A 600 36.03 41.43 5.75
N GLN A 601 37.05 42.28 5.80
CA GLN A 601 38.16 42.17 6.76
C GLN A 601 37.63 42.46 8.16
N VAL A 602 37.30 41.42 8.92
CA VAL A 602 37.02 41.51 10.36
C VAL A 602 38.37 41.62 11.10
N THR A 603 38.45 42.54 12.04
CA THR A 603 39.71 42.84 12.76
C THR A 603 40.10 41.69 13.70
N PHE A 604 41.41 41.52 13.95
CA PHE A 604 41.96 40.42 14.75
C PHE A 604 41.42 40.40 16.19
N ASP A 605 41.13 41.56 16.76
CA ASP A 605 40.62 41.67 18.13
C ASP A 605 39.18 41.16 18.29
N GLU A 606 38.31 41.35 17.29
CA GLU A 606 36.95 40.79 17.32
C GLU A 606 36.96 39.27 17.29
N LYS A 607 37.84 38.66 16.47
CA LYS A 607 37.99 37.21 16.41
C LYS A 607 38.51 36.60 17.72
N VAL A 608 39.40 37.30 18.44
CA VAL A 608 39.93 36.82 19.72
C VAL A 608 38.88 36.92 20.83
N LYS A 609 37.99 37.93 20.77
CA LYS A 609 36.87 38.07 21.71
C LYS A 609 35.85 36.95 21.53
N GLU A 610 35.45 36.66 20.29
CA GLU A 610 34.53 35.56 19.98
C GLU A 610 35.11 34.20 20.40
N GLN A 611 36.41 33.97 20.22
CA GLN A 611 37.05 32.74 20.69
C GLN A 611 37.05 32.61 22.23
N ARG A 612 37.23 33.71 22.96
CA ARG A 612 37.18 33.70 24.43
C ARG A 612 35.78 33.43 24.98
N GLU A 613 34.75 33.95 24.32
CA GLU A 613 33.35 33.68 24.68
C GLU A 613 32.98 32.20 24.39
N GLN A 614 33.42 31.67 23.25
CA GLN A 614 33.23 30.24 22.91
C GLN A 614 34.02 29.27 23.81
N GLU A 615 35.16 29.68 24.37
CA GLU A 615 35.90 28.88 25.35
C GLU A 615 35.26 28.90 26.74
N GLN A 616 34.55 29.98 27.12
CA GLN A 616 33.80 30.04 28.37
C GLN A 616 32.57 29.12 28.32
N ASP A 617 31.82 29.13 27.21
CA ASP A 617 30.64 28.27 27.04
C ASP A 617 30.98 26.77 26.98
N LYS A 618 32.21 26.40 26.58
CA LYS A 618 32.67 25.00 26.52
C LYS A 618 33.08 24.42 27.88
N LYS A 619 33.30 25.24 28.92
CA LYS A 619 33.69 24.75 30.25
C LYS A 619 32.51 24.23 31.08
N ASP A 620 31.28 24.61 30.73
CA ASP A 620 30.08 24.20 31.48
C ASP A 620 29.49 22.85 31.03
N GLY A 621 29.94 22.30 29.90
CA GLY A 621 29.57 20.97 29.43
C GLY A 621 30.62 19.92 29.79
N GLY A 622 30.28 18.88 30.55
CA GLY A 622 31.17 17.78 30.97
C GLY A 622 31.70 16.86 29.86
N ALA A 623 31.80 17.33 28.62
CA ALA A 623 32.34 16.62 27.46
C ALA A 623 33.52 17.40 26.86
N LEU A 624 34.71 16.80 26.89
CA LEU A 624 35.91 17.33 26.24
C LEU A 624 35.99 16.75 24.82
N LEU A 625 36.01 17.64 23.82
CA LEU A 625 36.08 17.28 22.41
C LEU A 625 37.43 17.73 21.84
N HIS A 626 38.27 16.79 21.42
CA HIS A 626 39.58 17.06 20.84
C HIS A 626 39.54 16.76 19.33
N ARG A 627 39.94 17.73 18.51
CA ARG A 627 39.96 17.59 17.03
C ARG A 627 41.40 17.62 16.54
N ASN A 628 41.81 16.58 15.83
CA ASN A 628 43.12 16.55 15.19
C ASN A 628 43.06 17.26 13.83
N HIS A 629 44.21 17.76 13.36
CA HIS A 629 44.34 18.54 12.11
C HIS A 629 43.89 17.81 10.83
N ARG A 630 43.53 16.51 10.89
CA ARG A 630 43.04 15.70 9.76
C ARG A 630 41.54 15.39 9.80
N GLY A 631 40.77 16.07 10.65
CA GLY A 631 39.30 16.02 10.62
C GLY A 631 38.67 14.87 11.41
N GLU A 632 39.46 14.11 12.17
CA GLU A 632 38.97 13.15 13.16
C GLU A 632 38.80 13.80 14.54
N ALA A 633 37.69 13.50 15.22
CA ALA A 633 37.30 14.10 16.49
C ALA A 633 37.08 13.02 17.55
N GLU A 634 37.78 13.14 18.67
CA GLU A 634 37.64 12.28 19.85
C GLU A 634 36.81 13.00 20.92
N ILE A 635 35.84 12.31 21.52
CA ILE A 635 34.98 12.84 22.60
C ILE A 635 35.22 12.03 23.87
N THR A 636 35.60 12.71 24.95
CA THR A 636 35.77 12.11 26.28
C THR A 636 34.78 12.71 27.26
N PHE A 637 34.04 11.86 27.98
CA PHE A 637 32.98 12.24 28.91
C PHE A 637 33.39 11.93 30.34
N ILE A 638 33.32 12.92 31.25
CA ILE A 638 33.61 12.72 32.67
C ILE A 638 32.28 12.81 33.44
N PRO A 639 31.70 11.70 33.91
CA PRO A 639 30.42 11.72 34.60
C PRO A 639 30.54 12.39 35.98
N GLN A 640 29.76 13.45 36.22
CA GLN A 640 29.61 14.06 37.56
C GLN A 640 28.36 13.55 38.28
N LYS A 641 28.46 13.42 39.61
CA LYS A 641 27.42 12.89 40.51
C LYS A 641 26.44 13.98 40.93
N ASN A 642 25.16 13.84 40.57
CA ASN A 642 24.10 14.81 40.92
C ASN A 642 23.84 14.87 42.44
N LYS A 643 23.81 16.08 43.01
CA LYS A 643 23.32 16.35 44.38
C LYS A 643 21.79 16.54 44.36
N PRO A 644 21.05 16.08 45.39
CA PRO A 644 19.59 16.20 45.41
C PRO A 644 19.15 17.64 45.72
N SER A 645 18.23 18.18 44.90
CA SER A 645 17.65 19.51 45.07
C SER A 645 16.56 19.51 46.16
N GLN A 646 16.74 20.31 47.20
CA GLN A 646 15.73 20.57 48.23
C GLN A 646 14.57 21.43 47.69
N SER A 647 13.34 21.05 48.04
CA SER A 647 12.11 21.81 47.76
C SER A 647 12.06 23.10 48.59
N LYS A 648 11.92 24.26 47.94
CA LYS A 648 11.73 25.56 48.60
C LYS A 648 10.33 25.67 49.21
N LYS A 649 10.27 25.89 50.53
CA LYS A 649 9.11 26.48 51.22
C LYS A 649 9.24 28.01 51.22
N THR A 650 8.12 28.67 50.98
CA THR A 650 7.87 30.11 51.02
C THR A 650 7.81 30.64 52.45
N SER A 651 8.48 31.76 52.76
CA SER A 651 8.01 32.75 53.74
C SER A 651 8.80 34.06 53.67
N ASN A 652 8.05 35.14 53.88
CA ASN A 652 8.39 36.56 53.75
C ASN A 652 9.45 37.12 54.70
N ASN A 653 10.04 38.22 54.22
CA ASN A 653 10.47 39.46 54.90
C ASN A 653 11.69 39.50 55.83
N LYS A 654 12.69 40.27 55.32
CA LYS A 654 13.35 41.46 55.88
C LYS A 654 14.15 41.39 57.21
N LYS A 655 15.35 41.97 57.08
CA LYS A 655 16.23 42.68 58.05
C LYS A 655 17.45 41.93 58.64
N THR A 656 18.58 42.25 58.02
CA THR A 656 19.81 42.86 58.59
C THR A 656 20.41 42.34 59.92
N GLU A 657 21.68 41.92 59.77
CA GLU A 657 22.83 42.06 60.68
C GLU A 657 22.78 41.46 62.10
N ARG A 658 23.65 40.47 62.37
CA ARG A 658 24.88 40.64 63.19
C ARG A 658 25.60 39.30 63.43
N ASN A 659 26.87 39.46 63.77
CA ASN A 659 28.00 38.54 63.82
C ASN A 659 28.00 37.52 65.00
N PRO A 660 28.99 36.59 65.06
CA PRO A 660 28.89 35.25 65.64
C PRO A 660 29.47 35.12 67.06
N SER A 661 28.98 34.15 67.83
CA SER A 661 29.74 33.55 68.95
C SER A 661 29.12 32.24 69.46
N GLU A 662 30.01 31.30 69.76
CA GLU A 662 29.96 30.33 70.87
C GLU A 662 29.02 29.11 70.83
N SER A 663 29.68 27.97 70.56
CA SER A 663 29.65 26.71 71.32
C SER A 663 28.70 26.58 72.52
N GLY A 664 27.95 25.48 72.54
CA GLY A 664 27.29 25.00 73.77
C GLY A 664 26.75 23.58 73.62
N ARG A 665 27.48 22.61 74.18
CA ARG A 665 27.07 21.22 74.43
C ARG A 665 25.66 21.14 75.03
N SER A 666 24.88 20.10 74.67
CA SER A 666 24.50 19.06 75.65
C SER A 666 23.59 17.95 75.08
N ARG A 667 24.17 16.74 75.12
CA ARG A 667 23.62 15.44 75.52
C ARG A 667 22.53 14.74 74.67
N PRO A 668 22.78 13.47 74.29
CA PRO A 668 21.78 12.54 73.78
C PRO A 668 21.13 11.73 74.92
N ARG A 669 19.89 11.24 74.71
CA ARG A 669 19.34 10.12 75.47
C ARG A 669 18.53 9.21 74.55
N TYR A 670 18.63 7.94 74.88
CA TYR A 670 18.46 6.76 74.05
C TYR A 670 17.07 6.14 74.26
N GLU A 671 16.76 5.20 73.34
CA GLU A 671 15.88 4.03 73.50
C GLU A 671 14.36 4.13 73.27
N GLY A 672 13.87 3.20 72.43
CA GLY A 672 12.45 2.93 72.26
C GLY A 672 12.09 2.12 71.00
N ARG A 673 12.47 0.83 70.97
CA ARG A 673 12.06 -0.15 69.94
C ARG A 673 10.53 -0.21 69.75
N ARG A 674 10.05 -0.30 68.50
CA ARG A 674 8.90 -1.15 68.11
C ARG A 674 9.09 -1.70 66.69
N ALA A 675 8.64 -2.94 66.53
CA ALA A 675 8.98 -3.88 65.48
C ALA A 675 7.89 -4.04 64.40
N SER A 676 8.21 -4.92 63.44
CA SER A 676 7.40 -5.64 62.42
C SER A 676 7.58 -5.10 61.00
N LYS A 677 8.42 -5.77 60.19
CA LYS A 677 8.11 -6.95 59.33
C LYS A 677 7.10 -6.60 58.24
N ASN A 678 7.57 -6.51 56.99
CA ASN A 678 7.26 -7.51 55.97
C ASN A 678 8.18 -7.38 54.75
N VAL A 679 8.46 -8.55 54.17
CA VAL A 679 9.43 -8.87 53.12
C VAL A 679 8.66 -9.28 51.86
N PHE A 680 9.37 -9.33 50.73
CA PHE A 680 9.07 -9.97 49.43
C PHE A 680 8.24 -9.14 48.43
N ARG A 681 8.45 -9.23 47.10
CA ARG A 681 9.55 -9.56 46.16
C ARG A 681 8.85 -9.51 44.78
N GLY A 682 9.59 -9.11 43.76
CA GLY A 682 9.43 -9.47 42.35
C GLY A 682 8.06 -9.89 41.81
N MET A 683 7.54 -9.04 40.91
CA MET A 683 7.09 -9.45 39.58
C MET A 683 7.79 -8.56 38.56
#